data_AF-A0AAV8WT75-F1
#
_entry.id   AF-A0AAV8WT75-F1
#
_cell.length_a   1.000
_cell.length_b   1.000
_cell.length_c   1.000
_cell.angle_alpha   90.00
_cell.angle_beta   90.00
_cell.angle_gamma   90.00
#
_symmetry.space_group_name_H-M   'P 1'
#
loop_
_entity.id
_entity.type
_entity.pdbx_description
1 polymer ?
#
loop_
_entity_poly.entity_id
_entity_poly.type
_entity_poly.pdbx_seq_one_letter_code
_entity_poly.pdbx_strand_id
1 'polypeptide(L)'
;MSTSLAEQLKRLTVPQTTVLKRDKKRASLLFDAKEAAGLKRETVFQIGLEGLEELISKNEIFDEYRNSLFHITSRDFERSVQDTETNKKLDKTLRKFLLLLSPYFLLNCTHKVLEWLINRYSVNEYNREDLLMLILPYHESNIFVRVLQLLQFKDSNDSFYFLKTLQKPGVHLPKQSLLNTAANNSGFLKFVTKYIMMLIKFHEKPNLLTVAFNFYCSVFAGAIEYSEEVTEDQVSQILPLLLKGLNSHISDFCAASYVVTARLVAKANLSNILLDKFVEKISSIKVAGLKTEACLVLLVVYQSQKQYCNVPHKAVANLSEIEWLPKVLEDLNTSGSYILPFLEKLVKRCTEEGINNDLELARDLVKKILDVVKLEDSYTAIVLRSVLDSVRPKVKYSVEIKNWLTEIIQTLERQYPNAFDKEVLRILSSTQDKNMIKKKKCLSKILKNTMTYKGKFDVFEKLYHPNPQFRGEAIKYLLENYNSLKETDKEIIKNSFIDRLNDENVNVVQGTLLIIQKTSVLKKEDLKNILVTLTNKCFKNKREWGNISNSVLKILCSNSDVGDWQVLLAVFPFLLPESSEELTFSKKLIKLPFISEHILFKPFSEKLRSATQAQDFVKIVLKCLQSNNTWDIVREFLEMLKKIPNEKRDSYHKYVASVILTNILPRNSPIDVSTLVLEILVTYYDVSKAISNAEKASVVDYIRTATSDKFPTPGYLKCLENVIKKTKTPLLNLGLTDFSGDNSDKKYFVLLSNVLMNKNHLYRKSLVVYLNHFCVDWLSKVDFLLNLCISENKCLDTNFKKETLNYLLQNLKALERDEVKQYIYIEKPTSTYLLILLSDPEEKVRKVTFEIIELFTNVSTRYSHSYYYLFEVLRKHKEEIIMDHEQVPLILFNLIDPSSAKGKRYANDLNSIRKNLLKLACNEVTPIYLKAGLLKSLSHVNTFDMLEETAKLALDILLQNSEVIDKFKAIVIGKVINRIDSKTIGKVNFDTNTWKLIEYSIKNDKTVILDAEYDKICPAALMLNQLEKEFFWFLMKQL
;
A
#
# COMPACT_ATOMS: atom_id res chain seq x y z
N MET A 1 -13.62 -48.88 -16.01
CA MET A 1 -12.34 -49.16 -16.70
C MET A 1 -12.65 -49.72 -18.08
N SER A 2 -12.34 -49.00 -19.15
CA SER A 2 -12.41 -49.49 -20.53
C SER A 2 -11.19 -50.35 -20.81
N THR A 3 -11.37 -51.56 -21.37
CA THR A 3 -10.26 -52.45 -21.75
C THR A 3 -9.48 -51.86 -22.93
N SER A 4 -8.16 -52.14 -23.02
CA SER A 4 -7.29 -51.69 -24.13
C SER A 4 -7.87 -52.01 -25.52
N LEU A 5 -8.56 -53.15 -25.65
CA LEU A 5 -9.29 -53.54 -26.86
C LEU A 5 -10.47 -52.61 -27.18
N ALA A 6 -11.20 -52.13 -26.16
CA ALA A 6 -12.29 -51.18 -26.35
C ALA A 6 -11.77 -49.81 -26.82
N GLU A 7 -10.60 -49.37 -26.36
CA GLU A 7 -9.95 -48.16 -26.89
C GLU A 7 -9.42 -48.35 -28.32
N GLN A 8 -8.87 -49.52 -28.64
CA GLN A 8 -8.44 -49.86 -30.00
C GLN A 8 -9.63 -49.94 -30.98
N LEU A 9 -10.75 -50.56 -30.59
CA LEU A 9 -11.99 -50.60 -31.38
C LEU A 9 -12.62 -49.21 -31.56
N LYS A 10 -12.51 -48.34 -30.55
CA LYS A 10 -12.96 -46.95 -30.61
C LYS A 10 -12.08 -46.08 -31.51
N ARG A 11 -10.80 -46.44 -31.70
CA ARG A 11 -9.89 -45.82 -32.68
C ARG A 11 -10.10 -46.34 -34.11
N LEU A 12 -10.59 -47.58 -34.26
CA LEU A 12 -10.85 -48.24 -35.54
C LEU A 12 -12.26 -47.98 -36.11
N THR A 13 -13.13 -47.29 -35.38
CA THR A 13 -14.48 -46.94 -35.84
C THR A 13 -14.40 -45.81 -36.88
N VAL A 14 -14.35 -46.18 -38.15
CA VAL A 14 -14.36 -45.28 -39.31
C VAL A 14 -15.81 -44.96 -39.71
N PRO A 15 -16.16 -43.74 -40.19
CA PRO A 15 -17.54 -43.39 -40.57
C PRO A 15 -18.17 -44.37 -41.57
N GLN A 16 -17.37 -45.01 -42.42
CA GLN A 16 -17.79 -46.04 -43.36
C GLN A 16 -18.44 -47.27 -42.69
N THR A 17 -18.13 -47.58 -41.42
CA THR A 17 -18.76 -48.70 -40.68
C THR A 17 -20.15 -48.37 -40.12
N THR A 18 -20.56 -47.10 -40.10
CA THR A 18 -21.89 -46.68 -39.61
C THR A 18 -23.00 -46.87 -40.65
N VAL A 19 -22.67 -46.87 -41.94
CA VAL A 19 -23.61 -47.05 -43.07
C VAL A 19 -24.28 -48.43 -43.06
N LEU A 20 -23.64 -49.44 -42.46
CA LEU A 20 -24.10 -50.84 -42.46
C LEU A 20 -25.14 -51.15 -41.37
N LYS A 21 -25.48 -50.20 -40.49
CA LYS A 21 -26.54 -50.37 -39.49
C LYS A 21 -27.84 -49.73 -39.96
N ARG A 22 -28.91 -50.52 -40.11
CA ARG A 22 -30.28 -49.99 -40.13
C ARG A 22 -30.60 -49.48 -38.74
N ASP A 23 -30.25 -48.24 -38.46
CA ASP A 23 -30.47 -47.65 -37.16
C ASP A 23 -31.96 -47.36 -36.95
N LYS A 24 -32.52 -47.88 -35.85
CA LYS A 24 -33.90 -47.61 -35.39
C LYS A 24 -34.10 -46.16 -34.91
N LYS A 25 -33.06 -45.31 -35.03
CA LYS A 25 -33.01 -43.92 -34.60
C LYS A 25 -32.12 -43.13 -35.56
N ARG A 26 -32.54 -41.92 -35.95
CA ARG A 26 -31.76 -41.02 -36.81
C ARG A 26 -31.68 -39.63 -36.19
N ALA A 27 -30.54 -38.95 -36.33
CA ALA A 27 -30.41 -37.57 -35.88
C ALA A 27 -31.35 -36.65 -36.70
N SER A 28 -32.12 -35.82 -36.00
CA SER A 28 -33.06 -34.87 -36.59
C SER A 28 -33.22 -33.68 -35.66
N LEU A 29 -33.29 -32.49 -36.24
CA LEU A 29 -33.51 -31.22 -35.55
C LEU A 29 -35.01 -30.97 -35.32
N LEU A 30 -35.85 -31.37 -36.27
CA LEU A 30 -37.29 -31.10 -36.27
C LEU A 30 -38.13 -32.23 -35.69
N PHE A 31 -37.69 -33.48 -35.81
CA PHE A 31 -38.47 -34.67 -35.45
C PHE A 31 -37.77 -35.49 -34.35
N ASP A 32 -38.55 -36.29 -33.63
CA ASP A 32 -37.98 -37.24 -32.70
C ASP A 32 -37.14 -38.30 -33.42
N ALA A 33 -36.06 -38.76 -32.79
CA ALA A 33 -35.09 -39.64 -33.47
C ALA A 33 -35.71 -40.94 -34.01
N LYS A 34 -36.79 -41.45 -33.39
CA LYS A 34 -37.53 -42.62 -33.88
C LYS A 34 -38.40 -42.29 -35.10
N GLU A 35 -39.07 -41.14 -35.07
CA GLU A 35 -39.92 -40.68 -36.18
C GLU A 35 -39.06 -40.36 -37.40
N ALA A 36 -37.93 -39.66 -37.18
CA ALA A 36 -36.96 -39.33 -38.21
C ALA A 36 -36.35 -40.55 -38.93
N ALA A 37 -36.23 -41.69 -38.23
CA ALA A 37 -35.76 -42.94 -38.83
C ALA A 37 -36.79 -43.55 -39.82
N GLY A 38 -38.07 -43.24 -39.66
CA GLY A 38 -39.15 -43.68 -40.54
C GLY A 38 -39.45 -42.74 -41.72
N LEU A 39 -38.90 -41.52 -41.72
CA LEU A 39 -39.14 -40.54 -42.79
C LEU A 39 -38.46 -40.96 -44.11
N LYS A 40 -39.20 -40.84 -45.22
CA LYS A 40 -38.66 -41.01 -46.57
C LYS A 40 -37.72 -39.86 -46.91
N ARG A 41 -36.69 -40.14 -47.72
CA ARG A 41 -35.71 -39.13 -48.15
C ARG A 41 -36.37 -37.99 -48.91
N GLU A 42 -37.37 -38.30 -49.72
CA GLU A 42 -38.20 -37.33 -50.46
C GLU A 42 -38.88 -36.34 -49.53
N THR A 43 -39.42 -36.81 -48.41
CA THR A 43 -40.12 -35.96 -47.44
C THR A 43 -39.17 -34.95 -46.80
N VAL A 44 -37.98 -35.41 -46.36
CA VAL A 44 -36.98 -34.51 -45.77
C VAL A 44 -36.42 -33.53 -46.79
N PHE A 45 -36.25 -33.97 -48.04
CA PHE A 45 -35.83 -33.11 -49.15
C PHE A 45 -36.85 -32.01 -49.44
N GLN A 46 -38.14 -32.34 -49.48
CA GLN A 46 -39.20 -31.36 -49.70
C GLN A 46 -39.26 -30.31 -48.57
N ILE A 47 -39.11 -30.73 -47.31
CA ILE A 47 -39.00 -29.81 -46.17
C ILE A 47 -37.82 -28.85 -46.35
N GLY A 48 -36.66 -29.37 -46.78
CA GLY A 48 -35.49 -28.57 -47.08
C GLY A 48 -35.72 -27.55 -48.19
N LEU A 49 -36.40 -27.95 -49.28
CA LEU A 49 -36.74 -27.07 -50.39
C LEU A 49 -37.70 -25.95 -49.98
N GLU A 50 -38.76 -26.25 -49.22
CA GLU A 50 -39.66 -25.23 -48.69
C GLU A 50 -38.91 -24.20 -47.84
N GLY A 51 -38.02 -24.67 -46.97
CA GLY A 51 -37.17 -23.77 -46.18
C GLY A 51 -36.24 -22.92 -47.05
N LEU A 52 -35.71 -23.48 -48.14
CA LEU A 52 -34.87 -22.74 -49.08
C LEU A 52 -35.67 -21.67 -49.82
N GLU A 53 -36.87 -21.95 -50.31
CA GLU A 53 -37.73 -20.95 -50.97
C GLU A 53 -38.04 -19.77 -50.05
N GLU A 54 -38.41 -20.07 -48.81
CA GLU A 54 -38.65 -19.05 -47.79
C GLU A 54 -37.37 -18.21 -47.54
N LEU A 55 -36.19 -18.83 -47.51
CA LEU A 55 -34.91 -18.11 -47.36
C LEU A 55 -34.55 -17.25 -48.58
N ILE A 56 -34.79 -17.74 -49.80
CA ILE A 56 -34.56 -16.99 -51.04
C ILE A 56 -35.42 -15.72 -51.05
N SER A 57 -36.67 -15.82 -50.58
CA SER A 57 -37.55 -14.65 -50.43
C SER A 57 -37.01 -13.59 -49.45
N LYS A 58 -36.13 -13.99 -48.51
CA LYS A 58 -35.46 -13.07 -47.57
C LYS A 58 -34.12 -12.56 -48.12
N ASN A 59 -33.36 -13.41 -48.80
CA ASN A 59 -32.08 -13.08 -49.37
C ASN A 59 -31.80 -13.95 -50.60
N GLU A 60 -31.78 -13.33 -51.78
CA GLU A 60 -31.62 -13.99 -53.07
C GLU A 60 -30.32 -14.79 -53.20
N ILE A 61 -29.29 -14.47 -52.41
CA ILE A 61 -28.00 -15.20 -52.42
C ILE A 61 -28.14 -16.70 -52.13
N PHE A 62 -29.24 -17.12 -51.47
CA PHE A 62 -29.49 -18.53 -51.21
C PHE A 62 -29.84 -19.33 -52.47
N ASP A 63 -30.28 -18.67 -53.56
CA ASP A 63 -30.66 -19.33 -54.82
C ASP A 63 -29.44 -19.98 -55.51
N GLU A 64 -28.22 -19.47 -55.28
CA GLU A 64 -26.95 -20.08 -55.73
C GLU A 64 -26.83 -21.56 -55.33
N TYR A 65 -27.49 -21.97 -54.24
CA TYR A 65 -27.39 -23.30 -53.67
C TYR A 65 -28.46 -24.27 -54.15
N ARG A 66 -29.47 -23.78 -54.89
CA ARG A 66 -30.55 -24.59 -55.46
C ARG A 66 -30.00 -25.71 -56.34
N ASN A 67 -29.06 -25.39 -57.21
CA ASN A 67 -28.47 -26.34 -58.17
C ASN A 67 -27.27 -27.11 -57.60
N SER A 68 -26.97 -26.97 -56.31
CA SER A 68 -25.91 -27.72 -55.63
C SER A 68 -26.45 -28.50 -54.42
N LEU A 69 -26.55 -27.87 -53.25
CA LEU A 69 -26.97 -28.52 -52.01
C LEU A 69 -28.42 -29.03 -52.05
N PHE A 70 -29.26 -28.41 -52.88
CA PHE A 70 -30.69 -28.71 -52.99
C PHE A 70 -31.11 -29.20 -54.37
N HIS A 71 -30.16 -29.65 -55.20
CA HIS A 71 -30.50 -30.22 -56.50
C HIS A 71 -31.15 -31.60 -56.31
N ILE A 72 -32.04 -32.01 -57.21
CA ILE A 72 -32.74 -33.31 -57.10
C ILE A 72 -31.78 -34.51 -56.95
N THR A 73 -30.58 -34.44 -57.54
CA THR A 73 -29.55 -35.49 -57.44
C THR A 73 -28.87 -35.55 -56.07
N SER A 74 -28.96 -34.51 -55.25
CA SER A 74 -28.36 -34.52 -53.91
C SER A 74 -29.07 -35.47 -52.95
N ARG A 75 -30.32 -35.85 -53.27
CA ARG A 75 -31.07 -36.88 -52.53
C ARG A 75 -30.35 -38.21 -52.42
N ASP A 76 -29.61 -38.57 -53.46
CA ASP A 76 -28.92 -39.85 -53.53
C ASP A 76 -27.43 -39.73 -53.15
N PHE A 77 -26.95 -38.53 -52.83
CA PHE A 77 -25.55 -38.25 -52.48
C PHE A 77 -25.10 -38.80 -51.11
N GLU A 78 -24.34 -39.89 -51.08
CA GLU A 78 -23.90 -40.50 -49.81
C GLU A 78 -22.48 -40.05 -49.44
N ARG A 79 -22.35 -39.26 -48.37
CA ARG A 79 -21.11 -38.53 -48.03
C ARG A 79 -19.95 -39.44 -47.61
N SER A 80 -20.27 -40.52 -46.89
CA SER A 80 -19.30 -41.47 -46.33
C SER A 80 -18.54 -42.30 -47.38
N VAL A 81 -19.08 -42.36 -48.61
CA VAL A 81 -18.49 -43.12 -49.72
C VAL A 81 -17.83 -42.24 -50.78
N GLN A 82 -17.86 -40.91 -50.63
CA GLN A 82 -17.16 -39.99 -51.52
C GLN A 82 -15.67 -39.88 -51.20
N ASP A 83 -14.89 -39.49 -52.19
CA ASP A 83 -13.46 -39.22 -52.03
C ASP A 83 -13.18 -37.96 -51.19
N THR A 84 -11.94 -37.84 -50.72
CA THR A 84 -11.54 -36.74 -49.82
C THR A 84 -11.57 -35.37 -50.48
N GLU A 85 -11.38 -35.27 -51.80
CA GLU A 85 -11.37 -33.99 -52.51
C GLU A 85 -12.80 -33.47 -52.68
N THR A 86 -13.72 -34.34 -53.08
CA THR A 86 -15.15 -34.02 -53.17
C THR A 86 -15.72 -33.61 -51.82
N ASN A 87 -15.37 -34.34 -50.75
CA ASN A 87 -15.77 -33.97 -49.38
C ASN A 87 -15.23 -32.60 -48.95
N LYS A 88 -13.98 -32.25 -49.31
CA LYS A 88 -13.42 -30.91 -49.04
C LYS A 88 -14.11 -29.80 -49.83
N LYS A 89 -14.54 -30.05 -51.08
CA LYS A 89 -15.31 -29.08 -51.88
C LYS A 89 -16.71 -28.86 -51.27
N LEU A 90 -17.34 -29.94 -50.83
CA LEU A 90 -18.61 -29.89 -50.12
C LEU A 90 -18.48 -29.12 -48.80
N ASP A 91 -17.43 -29.36 -48.01
CA ASP A 91 -17.16 -28.64 -46.76
C ASP A 91 -17.07 -27.12 -46.97
N LYS A 92 -16.37 -26.68 -48.02
CA LYS A 92 -16.29 -25.26 -48.35
C LYS A 92 -17.65 -24.67 -48.70
N THR A 93 -18.46 -25.41 -49.46
CA THR A 93 -19.80 -25.00 -49.89
C THR A 93 -20.74 -24.90 -48.69
N LEU A 94 -20.77 -25.94 -47.85
CA LEU A 94 -21.55 -25.98 -46.62
C LEU A 94 -21.12 -24.89 -45.64
N ARG A 95 -19.82 -24.65 -45.45
CA ARG A 95 -19.33 -23.55 -44.62
C ARG A 95 -19.85 -22.20 -45.10
N LYS A 96 -19.73 -21.90 -46.42
CA LYS A 96 -20.26 -20.64 -46.98
C LYS A 96 -21.75 -20.52 -46.71
N PHE A 97 -22.51 -21.60 -46.93
CA PHE A 97 -23.94 -21.64 -46.69
C PHE A 97 -24.31 -21.42 -45.20
N LEU A 98 -23.66 -22.12 -44.28
CA LEU A 98 -23.87 -21.95 -42.83
C LEU A 98 -23.53 -20.53 -42.35
N LEU A 99 -22.49 -19.91 -42.90
CA LEU A 99 -22.17 -18.51 -42.60
C LEU A 99 -23.30 -17.58 -43.05
N LEU A 100 -23.88 -17.80 -44.24
CA LEU A 100 -25.00 -17.00 -44.77
C LEU A 100 -26.28 -17.15 -43.94
N LEU A 101 -26.49 -18.30 -43.29
CA LEU A 101 -27.61 -18.54 -42.38
C LEU A 101 -27.52 -17.78 -41.04
N SER A 102 -26.33 -17.28 -40.68
CA SER A 102 -26.07 -16.63 -39.37
C SER A 102 -27.13 -15.61 -38.92
N PRO A 103 -27.53 -14.60 -39.72
CA PRO A 103 -28.55 -13.63 -39.31
C PRO A 103 -29.98 -14.20 -39.29
N TYR A 104 -30.21 -15.37 -39.89
CA TYR A 104 -31.53 -15.98 -40.06
C TYR A 104 -31.73 -17.20 -39.16
N PHE A 105 -30.78 -17.51 -38.27
CA PHE A 105 -30.75 -18.79 -37.56
C PHE A 105 -32.04 -19.11 -36.79
N LEU A 106 -32.66 -18.12 -36.16
CA LEU A 106 -33.90 -18.31 -35.38
C LEU A 106 -35.16 -18.53 -36.22
N LEU A 107 -35.09 -18.37 -37.55
CA LEU A 107 -36.24 -18.53 -38.44
C LEU A 107 -36.51 -20.01 -38.73
N ASN A 108 -37.79 -20.38 -38.78
CA ASN A 108 -38.20 -21.76 -39.08
C ASN A 108 -37.69 -22.26 -40.44
N CYS A 109 -37.62 -21.40 -41.46
CA CYS A 109 -37.05 -21.73 -42.77
C CYS A 109 -35.59 -22.20 -42.67
N THR A 110 -34.81 -21.59 -41.78
CA THR A 110 -33.43 -22.02 -41.48
C THR A 110 -33.40 -23.39 -40.82
N HIS A 111 -34.31 -23.65 -39.88
CA HIS A 111 -34.40 -24.97 -39.23
C HIS A 111 -34.78 -26.09 -40.21
N LYS A 112 -35.73 -25.83 -41.12
CA LYS A 112 -36.11 -26.75 -42.21
C LYS A 112 -34.93 -27.09 -43.12
N VAL A 113 -34.14 -26.08 -43.47
CA VAL A 113 -32.93 -26.28 -44.27
C VAL A 113 -31.85 -27.04 -43.48
N LEU A 114 -31.63 -26.70 -42.22
CA LEU A 114 -30.67 -27.43 -41.38
C LEU A 114 -31.06 -28.90 -41.20
N GLU A 115 -32.36 -29.21 -41.12
CA GLU A 115 -32.86 -30.60 -41.11
C GLU A 115 -32.37 -31.37 -42.34
N TRP A 116 -32.49 -30.79 -43.54
CA TRP A 116 -31.96 -31.40 -44.76
C TRP A 116 -30.45 -31.61 -44.69
N LEU A 117 -29.71 -30.59 -44.26
CA LEU A 117 -28.25 -30.65 -44.22
C LEU A 117 -27.74 -31.68 -43.19
N ILE A 118 -28.39 -31.79 -42.04
CA ILE A 118 -28.09 -32.77 -41.00
C ILE A 118 -28.42 -34.18 -41.51
N ASN A 119 -29.59 -34.35 -42.14
CA ASN A 119 -30.05 -35.65 -42.61
C ASN A 119 -29.19 -36.19 -43.76
N ARG A 120 -28.84 -35.36 -44.74
CA ARG A 120 -28.16 -35.82 -45.96
C ARG A 120 -26.64 -35.71 -45.90
N TYR A 121 -26.12 -34.61 -45.37
CA TYR A 121 -24.69 -34.35 -45.36
C TYR A 121 -24.03 -34.58 -44.00
N SER A 122 -24.80 -34.97 -42.97
CA SER A 122 -24.31 -35.17 -41.60
C SER A 122 -23.48 -33.98 -41.11
N VAL A 123 -23.96 -32.75 -41.34
CA VAL A 123 -23.21 -31.53 -40.99
C VAL A 123 -22.90 -31.42 -39.50
N ASN A 124 -23.71 -32.06 -38.64
CA ASN A 124 -23.48 -32.19 -37.21
C ASN A 124 -22.24 -33.03 -36.86
N GLU A 125 -21.79 -33.90 -37.77
CA GLU A 125 -20.60 -34.75 -37.57
C GLU A 125 -19.37 -34.17 -38.28
N TYR A 126 -19.50 -33.87 -39.58
CA TYR A 126 -18.35 -33.47 -40.42
C TYR A 126 -18.06 -31.97 -40.41
N ASN A 127 -19.09 -31.12 -40.22
CA ASN A 127 -18.97 -29.65 -40.20
C ASN A 127 -19.28 -29.07 -38.82
N ARG A 128 -18.95 -29.85 -37.78
CA ARG A 128 -19.30 -29.56 -36.39
C ARG A 128 -18.88 -28.17 -35.92
N GLU A 129 -17.65 -27.74 -36.22
CA GLU A 129 -17.15 -26.43 -35.82
C GLU A 129 -17.92 -25.28 -36.49
N ASP A 130 -18.22 -25.43 -37.79
CA ASP A 130 -18.97 -24.44 -38.55
C ASP A 130 -20.42 -24.33 -38.02
N LEU A 131 -21.04 -25.47 -37.68
CA LEU A 131 -22.37 -25.53 -37.07
C LEU A 131 -22.38 -24.95 -35.64
N LEU A 132 -21.37 -25.23 -34.82
CA LEU A 132 -21.22 -24.65 -33.48
C LEU A 132 -21.14 -23.12 -33.55
N MET A 133 -20.33 -22.58 -34.45
CA MET A 133 -20.17 -21.14 -34.58
C MET A 133 -21.43 -20.45 -35.13
N LEU A 134 -22.24 -21.14 -35.93
CA LEU A 134 -23.57 -20.66 -36.35
C LEU A 134 -24.51 -20.49 -35.15
N ILE A 135 -24.55 -21.46 -34.24
CA ILE A 135 -25.54 -21.48 -33.14
C ILE A 135 -25.12 -20.69 -31.90
N LEU A 136 -23.81 -20.53 -31.65
CA LEU A 136 -23.27 -19.91 -30.43
C LEU A 136 -23.74 -18.47 -30.17
N PRO A 137 -23.91 -17.59 -31.16
CA PRO A 137 -24.51 -16.28 -30.93
C PRO A 137 -25.93 -16.34 -30.32
N TYR A 138 -26.61 -17.47 -30.46
CA TYR A 138 -27.98 -17.74 -30.00
C TYR A 138 -28.04 -18.72 -28.82
N HIS A 139 -26.97 -18.78 -28.02
CA HIS A 139 -26.75 -19.73 -26.91
C HIS A 139 -27.86 -19.82 -25.84
N GLU A 140 -28.72 -18.81 -25.72
CA GLU A 140 -29.86 -18.76 -24.78
C GLU A 140 -31.18 -19.29 -25.39
N SER A 141 -31.18 -19.69 -26.66
CA SER A 141 -32.38 -20.17 -27.36
C SER A 141 -32.62 -21.68 -27.19
N ASN A 142 -33.88 -22.11 -27.24
CA ASN A 142 -34.23 -23.53 -27.21
C ASN A 142 -33.70 -24.28 -28.43
N ILE A 143 -33.65 -23.62 -29.60
CA ILE A 143 -33.12 -24.25 -30.81
C ILE A 143 -31.61 -24.49 -30.72
N PHE A 144 -30.85 -23.62 -30.04
CA PHE A 144 -29.44 -23.88 -29.73
C PHE A 144 -29.26 -25.21 -29.00
N VAL A 145 -30.06 -25.46 -27.96
CA VAL A 145 -30.02 -26.72 -27.20
C VAL A 145 -30.31 -27.93 -28.09
N ARG A 146 -31.35 -27.83 -28.94
CA ARG A 146 -31.70 -28.92 -29.87
C ARG A 146 -30.56 -29.23 -30.83
N VAL A 147 -29.96 -28.23 -31.47
CA VAL A 147 -28.81 -28.45 -32.36
C VAL A 147 -27.62 -29.00 -31.59
N LEU A 148 -27.35 -28.48 -30.39
CA LEU A 148 -26.26 -28.94 -29.53
C LEU A 148 -26.38 -30.42 -29.17
N GLN A 149 -27.59 -30.94 -28.92
CA GLN A 149 -27.84 -32.35 -28.64
C GLN A 149 -27.53 -33.29 -29.82
N LEU A 150 -27.47 -32.76 -31.04
CA LEU A 150 -27.12 -33.54 -32.25
C LEU A 150 -25.60 -33.67 -32.46
N LEU A 151 -24.80 -32.91 -31.72
CA LEU A 151 -23.35 -32.87 -31.87
C LEU A 151 -22.67 -33.95 -31.03
N GLN A 152 -21.56 -34.48 -31.53
CA GLN A 152 -20.72 -35.41 -30.77
C GLN A 152 -19.45 -34.72 -30.25
N PHE A 153 -19.20 -34.84 -28.93
CA PHE A 153 -18.00 -34.33 -28.26
C PHE A 153 -17.11 -35.51 -27.83
N LYS A 154 -15.88 -35.56 -28.35
CA LYS A 154 -14.97 -36.71 -28.24
C LYS A 154 -14.46 -36.90 -26.80
N ASP A 155 -13.56 -36.04 -26.36
CA ASP A 155 -12.85 -36.10 -25.08
C ASP A 155 -12.49 -34.68 -24.57
N SER A 156 -11.86 -34.59 -23.40
CA SER A 156 -11.53 -33.32 -22.74
C SER A 156 -10.56 -32.42 -23.51
N ASN A 157 -9.93 -32.91 -24.58
CA ASN A 157 -9.01 -32.12 -25.42
C ASN A 157 -9.75 -31.29 -26.49
N ASP A 158 -11.05 -31.48 -26.63
CA ASP A 158 -11.90 -30.73 -27.53
C ASP A 158 -12.17 -29.31 -27.00
N SER A 159 -11.86 -28.27 -27.78
CA SER A 159 -12.03 -26.87 -27.36
C SER A 159 -13.47 -26.49 -27.00
N PHE A 160 -14.45 -27.28 -27.42
CA PHE A 160 -15.87 -27.09 -27.11
C PHE A 160 -16.42 -28.12 -26.10
N TYR A 161 -15.55 -28.90 -25.46
CA TYR A 161 -15.95 -29.96 -24.53
C TYR A 161 -16.83 -29.46 -23.38
N PHE A 162 -16.64 -28.21 -22.95
CA PHE A 162 -17.43 -27.57 -21.89
C PHE A 162 -18.95 -27.57 -22.18
N LEU A 163 -19.36 -27.63 -23.45
CA LEU A 163 -20.78 -27.68 -23.84
C LEU A 163 -21.42 -29.05 -23.63
N LYS A 164 -20.62 -30.11 -23.46
CA LYS A 164 -21.11 -31.49 -23.30
C LYS A 164 -21.99 -31.67 -22.06
N THR A 165 -21.73 -30.90 -21.00
CA THR A 165 -22.51 -30.93 -19.75
C THR A 165 -23.95 -30.44 -19.95
N LEU A 166 -24.20 -29.65 -20.99
CA LEU A 166 -25.51 -29.06 -21.30
C LEU A 166 -26.41 -30.00 -22.12
N GLN A 167 -25.82 -30.97 -22.83
CA GLN A 167 -26.55 -31.85 -23.75
C GLN A 167 -27.60 -32.72 -23.04
N LYS A 168 -27.23 -33.38 -21.94
CA LYS A 168 -28.12 -34.31 -21.22
C LYS A 168 -29.27 -33.60 -20.49
N PRO A 169 -29.03 -32.50 -19.74
CA PRO A 169 -30.11 -31.79 -19.07
C PRO A 169 -31.00 -31.01 -20.05
N GLY A 170 -30.53 -30.72 -21.27
CA GLY A 170 -31.28 -29.93 -22.24
C GLY A 170 -31.43 -28.47 -21.82
N VAL A 171 -30.40 -27.91 -21.17
CA VAL A 171 -30.40 -26.52 -20.69
C VAL A 171 -29.57 -25.64 -21.62
N HIS A 172 -29.97 -24.38 -21.75
CA HIS A 172 -29.22 -23.37 -22.49
C HIS A 172 -27.86 -23.08 -21.83
N LEU A 173 -26.91 -22.54 -22.58
CA LEU A 173 -25.63 -22.11 -22.03
C LEU A 173 -25.86 -20.76 -21.32
N PRO A 174 -25.61 -20.64 -20.01
CA PRO A 174 -25.73 -19.36 -19.33
C PRO A 174 -24.66 -18.39 -19.80
N LYS A 175 -25.01 -17.11 -19.97
CA LYS A 175 -24.07 -16.05 -20.38
C LYS A 175 -22.80 -16.02 -19.53
N GLN A 176 -22.92 -16.12 -18.20
CA GLN A 176 -21.75 -16.11 -17.31
C GLN A 176 -20.78 -17.27 -17.60
N SER A 177 -21.31 -18.48 -17.87
CA SER A 177 -20.48 -19.66 -18.20
C SER A 177 -19.76 -19.50 -19.53
N LEU A 178 -20.40 -18.88 -20.53
CA LEU A 178 -19.77 -18.52 -21.80
C LEU A 178 -18.60 -17.54 -21.58
N LEU A 179 -18.80 -16.50 -20.79
CA LEU A 179 -17.76 -15.49 -20.54
C LEU A 179 -16.59 -16.06 -19.72
N ASN A 180 -16.87 -16.89 -18.70
CA ASN A 180 -15.83 -17.59 -17.95
C ASN A 180 -15.02 -18.55 -18.84
N THR A 181 -15.66 -19.18 -19.82
CA THR A 181 -14.97 -20.03 -20.79
C THR A 181 -14.07 -19.19 -21.70
N ALA A 182 -14.55 -18.04 -22.17
CA ALA A 182 -13.77 -17.12 -22.98
C ALA A 182 -12.55 -16.56 -22.23
N ALA A 183 -12.68 -16.32 -20.93
CA ALA A 183 -11.59 -15.87 -20.06
C ALA A 183 -10.50 -16.94 -19.87
N ASN A 184 -10.84 -18.23 -19.93
CA ASN A 184 -9.91 -19.34 -19.62
C ASN A 184 -9.44 -20.14 -20.86
N ASN A 185 -10.00 -19.88 -22.04
CA ASN A 185 -9.72 -20.66 -23.25
C ASN A 185 -9.41 -19.74 -24.45
N SER A 186 -8.13 -19.47 -24.69
CA SER A 186 -7.67 -18.67 -25.83
C SER A 186 -7.97 -19.33 -27.19
N GLY A 187 -8.01 -20.66 -27.24
CA GLY A 187 -8.44 -21.41 -28.41
C GLY A 187 -9.87 -21.05 -28.84
N PHE A 188 -10.78 -20.87 -27.88
CA PHE A 188 -12.13 -20.40 -28.15
C PHE A 188 -12.14 -18.99 -28.76
N LEU A 189 -11.33 -18.06 -28.23
CA LEU A 189 -11.19 -16.72 -28.80
C LEU A 189 -10.72 -16.77 -30.26
N LYS A 190 -9.74 -17.63 -30.58
CA LYS A 190 -9.28 -17.84 -31.96
C LYS A 190 -10.39 -18.29 -32.90
N PHE A 191 -11.28 -19.19 -32.45
CA PHE A 191 -12.44 -19.63 -33.24
C PHE A 191 -13.41 -18.47 -33.48
N VAL A 192 -13.73 -17.68 -32.46
CA VAL A 192 -14.58 -16.48 -32.58
C VAL A 192 -13.97 -15.46 -33.54
N THR A 193 -12.66 -15.16 -33.40
CA THR A 193 -11.92 -14.28 -34.32
C THR A 193 -12.09 -14.75 -35.77
N LYS A 194 -11.83 -16.03 -36.04
CA LYS A 194 -11.93 -16.61 -37.39
C LYS A 194 -13.36 -16.54 -37.93
N TYR A 195 -14.36 -16.85 -37.11
CA TYR A 195 -15.76 -16.84 -37.51
C TYR A 195 -16.23 -15.45 -37.93
N ILE A 196 -15.99 -14.42 -37.10
CA ILE A 196 -16.40 -13.05 -37.43
C ILE A 196 -15.65 -12.53 -38.66
N MET A 197 -14.35 -12.85 -38.81
CA MET A 197 -13.60 -12.51 -40.02
C MET A 197 -14.21 -13.14 -41.29
N MET A 198 -14.69 -14.38 -41.20
CA MET A 198 -15.36 -15.04 -42.32
C MET A 198 -16.75 -14.43 -42.59
N LEU A 199 -17.54 -14.12 -41.56
CA LEU A 199 -18.83 -13.47 -41.74
C LEU A 199 -18.70 -12.13 -42.47
N ILE A 200 -17.77 -11.27 -42.05
CA ILE A 200 -17.51 -9.98 -42.72
C ILE A 200 -17.05 -10.18 -44.16
N LYS A 201 -16.35 -11.28 -44.47
CA LYS A 201 -15.86 -11.57 -45.82
C LYS A 201 -16.96 -12.04 -46.77
N PHE A 202 -17.90 -12.85 -46.27
CA PHE A 202 -18.88 -13.55 -47.11
C PHE A 202 -20.27 -12.91 -47.12
N HIS A 203 -20.59 -11.99 -46.21
CA HIS A 203 -21.84 -11.24 -46.23
C HIS A 203 -21.67 -9.91 -46.96
N GLU A 204 -22.44 -9.70 -48.03
CA GLU A 204 -22.49 -8.44 -48.78
C GLU A 204 -23.18 -7.31 -48.00
N LYS A 205 -24.10 -7.66 -47.09
CA LYS A 205 -24.83 -6.74 -46.21
C LYS A 205 -24.47 -6.98 -44.73
N PRO A 206 -23.31 -6.51 -44.25
CA PRO A 206 -22.87 -6.77 -42.88
C PRO A 206 -23.78 -6.23 -41.78
N ASN A 207 -24.66 -5.26 -42.09
CA ASN A 207 -25.61 -4.71 -41.11
C ASN A 207 -26.60 -5.76 -40.58
N LEU A 208 -26.78 -6.89 -41.26
CA LEU A 208 -27.61 -8.00 -40.78
C LEU A 208 -26.92 -8.79 -39.64
N LEU A 209 -25.61 -8.61 -39.44
CA LEU A 209 -24.79 -9.39 -38.53
C LEU A 209 -24.75 -8.82 -37.10
N THR A 210 -25.67 -7.92 -36.73
CA THR A 210 -25.72 -7.29 -35.40
C THR A 210 -25.63 -8.30 -34.26
N VAL A 211 -26.32 -9.44 -34.35
CA VAL A 211 -26.25 -10.50 -33.32
C VAL A 211 -24.83 -11.07 -33.20
N ALA A 212 -24.15 -11.29 -34.32
CA ALA A 212 -22.77 -11.79 -34.33
C ALA A 212 -21.79 -10.74 -33.78
N PHE A 213 -21.99 -9.46 -34.07
CA PHE A 213 -21.16 -8.39 -33.51
C PHE A 213 -21.40 -8.19 -32.01
N ASN A 214 -22.65 -8.30 -31.54
CA ASN A 214 -22.98 -8.28 -30.12
C ASN A 214 -22.37 -9.48 -29.37
N PHE A 215 -22.39 -10.66 -30.00
CA PHE A 215 -21.72 -11.85 -29.48
C PHE A 215 -20.20 -11.63 -29.40
N TYR A 216 -19.56 -11.14 -30.47
CA TYR A 216 -18.15 -10.75 -30.49
C TYR A 216 -17.80 -9.77 -29.36
N CYS A 217 -18.56 -8.68 -29.25
CA CYS A 217 -18.36 -7.66 -28.23
C CYS A 217 -18.45 -8.27 -26.82
N SER A 218 -19.51 -9.04 -26.57
CA SER A 218 -19.77 -9.64 -25.26
C SER A 218 -18.70 -10.65 -24.87
N VAL A 219 -18.32 -11.54 -25.78
CA VAL A 219 -17.31 -12.58 -25.53
C VAL A 219 -15.94 -11.96 -25.28
N PHE A 220 -15.52 -10.98 -26.07
CA PHE A 220 -14.19 -10.40 -25.94
C PHE A 220 -14.10 -9.47 -24.73
N ALA A 221 -15.11 -8.63 -24.50
CA ALA A 221 -15.18 -7.80 -23.30
C ALA A 221 -15.25 -8.67 -22.03
N GLY A 222 -16.06 -9.73 -22.04
CA GLY A 222 -16.16 -10.67 -20.92
C GLY A 222 -14.87 -11.45 -20.69
N ALA A 223 -14.19 -11.90 -21.75
CA ALA A 223 -12.89 -12.55 -21.61
C ALA A 223 -11.89 -11.64 -20.90
N ILE A 224 -11.84 -10.35 -21.25
CA ILE A 224 -10.95 -9.37 -20.61
C ILE A 224 -11.37 -9.09 -19.16
N GLU A 225 -12.67 -8.94 -18.90
CA GLU A 225 -13.19 -8.57 -17.58
C GLU A 225 -12.99 -9.69 -16.54
N TYR A 226 -13.35 -10.92 -16.91
CA TYR A 226 -13.36 -12.10 -16.03
C TYR A 226 -12.02 -12.86 -15.99
N SER A 227 -11.04 -12.51 -16.82
CA SER A 227 -9.67 -12.98 -16.62
C SER A 227 -9.05 -12.32 -15.38
N GLU A 228 -8.39 -13.13 -14.53
CA GLU A 228 -7.59 -12.64 -13.40
C GLU A 228 -6.48 -11.71 -13.92
N GLU A 229 -5.75 -12.18 -14.92
CA GLU A 229 -4.77 -11.40 -15.69
C GLU A 229 -4.96 -11.64 -17.19
N VAL A 230 -4.83 -10.58 -18.00
CA VAL A 230 -4.93 -10.68 -19.46
C VAL A 230 -3.60 -11.14 -20.02
N THR A 231 -3.56 -12.34 -20.58
CA THR A 231 -2.33 -12.98 -21.09
C THR A 231 -1.97 -12.52 -22.51
N GLU A 232 -0.68 -12.58 -22.87
CA GLU A 232 -0.22 -12.24 -24.23
C GLU A 232 -0.87 -13.12 -25.31
N ASP A 233 -1.10 -14.40 -25.03
CA ASP A 233 -1.78 -15.30 -25.97
C ASP A 233 -3.21 -14.83 -26.25
N GLN A 234 -3.99 -14.48 -25.23
CA GLN A 234 -5.33 -13.90 -25.42
C GLN A 234 -5.29 -12.63 -26.26
N VAL A 235 -4.36 -11.71 -25.97
CA VAL A 235 -4.18 -10.48 -26.77
C VAL A 235 -3.86 -10.84 -28.22
N SER A 236 -2.99 -11.82 -28.46
CA SER A 236 -2.60 -12.25 -29.80
C SER A 236 -3.77 -12.82 -30.62
N GLN A 237 -4.72 -13.52 -29.98
CA GLN A 237 -5.90 -14.08 -30.66
C GLN A 237 -6.97 -13.00 -30.94
N ILE A 238 -7.11 -12.00 -30.07
CA ILE A 238 -8.09 -10.91 -30.19
C ILE A 238 -7.65 -9.86 -31.22
N LEU A 239 -6.36 -9.56 -31.24
CA LEU A 239 -5.81 -8.40 -31.93
C LEU A 239 -6.12 -8.29 -33.44
N PRO A 240 -6.05 -9.37 -34.25
CA PRO A 240 -6.28 -9.28 -35.69
C PRO A 240 -7.69 -8.78 -36.04
N LEU A 241 -8.71 -9.27 -35.32
CA LEU A 241 -10.09 -8.84 -35.54
C LEU A 241 -10.31 -7.42 -35.01
N LEU A 242 -9.76 -7.11 -33.84
CA LEU A 242 -9.89 -5.80 -33.21
C LEU A 242 -9.34 -4.68 -34.10
N LEU A 243 -8.12 -4.83 -34.64
CA LEU A 243 -7.50 -3.85 -35.53
C LEU A 243 -8.28 -3.62 -36.83
N LYS A 244 -8.99 -4.65 -37.31
CA LYS A 244 -9.86 -4.54 -38.49
C LYS A 244 -11.15 -3.79 -38.18
N GLY A 245 -11.69 -3.93 -36.97
CA GLY A 245 -12.93 -3.27 -36.56
C GLY A 245 -12.74 -1.80 -36.17
N LEU A 246 -11.61 -1.43 -35.56
CA LEU A 246 -11.34 -0.05 -35.14
C LEU A 246 -11.44 1.01 -36.25
N ASN A 247 -11.19 0.63 -37.51
CA ASN A 247 -11.31 1.53 -38.67
C ASN A 247 -12.27 0.99 -39.74
N SER A 248 -13.23 0.15 -39.35
CA SER A 248 -14.24 -0.42 -40.25
C SER A 248 -15.32 0.61 -40.60
N HIS A 249 -15.94 0.46 -41.78
CA HIS A 249 -17.12 1.23 -42.20
C HIS A 249 -18.44 0.69 -41.63
N ILE A 250 -18.40 -0.49 -40.98
CA ILE A 250 -19.57 -1.14 -40.39
C ILE A 250 -19.76 -0.62 -38.96
N SER A 251 -20.86 0.10 -38.71
CA SER A 251 -21.13 0.78 -37.43
C SER A 251 -21.06 -0.15 -36.22
N ASP A 252 -21.87 -1.21 -36.20
CA ASP A 252 -21.94 -2.15 -35.05
C ASP A 252 -20.60 -2.84 -34.77
N PHE A 253 -19.85 -3.19 -35.83
CA PHE A 253 -18.53 -3.82 -35.67
C PHE A 253 -17.50 -2.83 -35.13
N CYS A 254 -17.51 -1.58 -35.62
CA CYS A 254 -16.64 -0.53 -35.14
C CYS A 254 -16.92 -0.18 -33.68
N ALA A 255 -18.20 0.00 -33.31
CA ALA A 255 -18.63 0.25 -31.95
C ALA A 255 -18.24 -0.90 -31.00
N ALA A 256 -18.44 -2.15 -31.41
CA ALA A 256 -18.01 -3.31 -30.64
C ALA A 256 -16.49 -3.32 -30.42
N SER A 257 -15.69 -2.99 -31.45
CA SER A 257 -14.24 -2.88 -31.32
C SER A 257 -13.82 -1.74 -30.39
N TYR A 258 -14.51 -0.60 -30.40
CA TYR A 258 -14.29 0.50 -29.46
C TYR A 258 -14.49 0.07 -28.00
N VAL A 259 -15.58 -0.66 -27.71
CA VAL A 259 -15.84 -1.20 -26.37
C VAL A 259 -14.75 -2.18 -25.94
N VAL A 260 -14.39 -3.13 -26.82
CA VAL A 260 -13.35 -4.12 -26.53
C VAL A 260 -11.99 -3.46 -26.30
N THR A 261 -11.62 -2.46 -27.11
CA THR A 261 -10.37 -1.71 -26.92
C THR A 261 -10.36 -0.94 -25.62
N ALA A 262 -11.44 -0.22 -25.29
CA ALA A 262 -11.53 0.52 -24.03
C ALA A 262 -11.38 -0.41 -22.81
N ARG A 263 -12.00 -1.59 -22.84
CA ARG A 263 -11.83 -2.61 -21.78
C ARG A 263 -10.42 -3.16 -21.72
N LEU A 264 -9.82 -3.47 -22.87
CA LEU A 264 -8.48 -4.02 -22.95
C LEU A 264 -7.44 -3.07 -22.35
N VAL A 265 -7.46 -1.79 -22.75
CA VAL A 265 -6.49 -0.80 -22.26
C VAL A 265 -6.73 -0.38 -20.81
N ALA A 266 -7.94 -0.58 -20.28
CA ALA A 266 -8.23 -0.34 -18.87
C ALA A 266 -7.71 -1.47 -17.95
N LYS A 267 -7.73 -2.72 -18.44
CA LYS A 267 -7.35 -3.91 -17.66
C LYS A 267 -5.88 -4.31 -17.83
N ALA A 268 -5.29 -4.10 -19.01
CA ALA A 268 -3.95 -4.58 -19.36
C ALA A 268 -2.99 -3.45 -19.75
N ASN A 269 -1.73 -3.54 -19.33
CA ASN A 269 -0.67 -2.64 -19.79
C ASN A 269 -0.17 -3.10 -21.17
N LEU A 270 -0.32 -2.26 -22.18
CA LEU A 270 0.03 -2.60 -23.56
C LEU A 270 1.33 -1.90 -23.98
N SER A 271 2.01 -2.47 -24.98
CA SER A 271 3.21 -1.86 -25.54
C SER A 271 2.88 -0.58 -26.34
N ASN A 272 3.79 0.40 -26.31
CA ASN A 272 3.61 1.66 -27.05
C ASN A 272 3.38 1.45 -28.54
N ILE A 273 4.02 0.43 -29.15
CA ILE A 273 3.84 0.09 -30.57
C ILE A 273 2.39 -0.33 -30.86
N LEU A 274 1.77 -1.06 -29.93
CA LEU A 274 0.39 -1.49 -30.08
C LEU A 274 -0.58 -0.32 -29.88
N LEU A 275 -0.32 0.52 -28.88
CA LEU A 275 -1.10 1.73 -28.61
C LEU A 275 -1.04 2.72 -29.78
N ASP A 276 0.14 2.91 -30.39
CA ASP A 276 0.31 3.72 -31.59
C ASP A 276 -0.62 3.22 -32.72
N LYS A 277 -0.66 1.90 -32.97
CA LYS A 277 -1.57 1.32 -33.97
C LYS A 277 -3.05 1.54 -33.63
N PHE A 278 -3.44 1.45 -32.35
CA PHE A 278 -4.82 1.74 -31.94
C PHE A 278 -5.19 3.20 -32.20
N VAL A 279 -4.35 4.14 -31.76
CA VAL A 279 -4.58 5.58 -31.95
C VAL A 279 -4.62 5.95 -33.43
N GLU A 280 -3.73 5.41 -34.26
CA GLU A 280 -3.76 5.62 -35.72
C GLU A 280 -5.04 5.09 -36.38
N LYS A 281 -5.55 3.95 -35.91
CA LYS A 281 -6.77 3.34 -36.46
C LYS A 281 -8.01 4.12 -36.04
N ILE A 282 -8.13 4.45 -34.76
CA ILE A 282 -9.28 5.17 -34.19
C ILE A 282 -9.35 6.59 -34.76
N SER A 283 -8.22 7.30 -34.87
CA SER A 283 -8.17 8.68 -35.38
C SER A 283 -8.70 8.86 -36.81
N SER A 284 -8.76 7.80 -37.61
CA SER A 284 -9.28 7.88 -38.99
C SER A 284 -10.81 8.00 -39.09
N ILE A 285 -11.53 7.81 -37.97
CA ILE A 285 -12.99 7.98 -37.75
C ILE A 285 -13.83 7.82 -39.02
N LYS A 286 -14.07 6.56 -39.42
CA LYS A 286 -14.78 6.22 -40.66
C LYS A 286 -16.31 6.24 -40.56
N VAL A 287 -16.85 6.18 -39.34
CA VAL A 287 -18.30 6.14 -39.08
C VAL A 287 -18.71 7.46 -38.40
N ALA A 288 -19.39 8.34 -39.15
CA ALA A 288 -19.75 9.68 -38.68
C ALA A 288 -20.67 9.68 -37.43
N GLY A 289 -21.47 8.62 -37.26
CA GLY A 289 -22.34 8.45 -36.09
C GLY A 289 -21.60 8.14 -34.78
N LEU A 290 -20.33 7.71 -34.84
CA LEU A 290 -19.55 7.27 -33.68
C LEU A 290 -18.46 8.26 -33.25
N LYS A 291 -18.67 9.55 -33.55
CA LYS A 291 -17.71 10.63 -33.28
C LYS A 291 -17.41 10.79 -31.78
N THR A 292 -18.43 10.76 -30.95
CA THR A 292 -18.28 10.87 -29.49
C THR A 292 -17.59 9.63 -28.92
N GLU A 293 -17.99 8.44 -29.38
CA GLU A 293 -17.44 7.15 -28.97
C GLU A 293 -15.96 7.02 -29.35
N ALA A 294 -15.58 7.45 -30.56
CA ALA A 294 -14.18 7.47 -30.98
C ALA A 294 -13.34 8.38 -30.08
N CYS A 295 -13.83 9.57 -29.73
CA CYS A 295 -13.17 10.45 -28.77
C CYS A 295 -13.06 9.80 -27.39
N LEU A 296 -14.13 9.17 -26.88
CA LEU A 296 -14.12 8.48 -25.59
C LEU A 296 -13.08 7.36 -25.52
N VAL A 297 -12.95 6.54 -26.57
CA VAL A 297 -11.92 5.48 -26.59
C VAL A 297 -10.52 6.08 -26.57
N LEU A 298 -10.27 7.16 -27.33
CA LEU A 298 -8.99 7.86 -27.27
C LEU A 298 -8.72 8.39 -25.86
N LEU A 299 -9.70 9.00 -25.20
CA LEU A 299 -9.57 9.44 -23.80
C LEU A 299 -9.18 8.27 -22.88
N VAL A 300 -9.90 7.15 -22.96
CA VAL A 300 -9.64 5.96 -22.13
C VAL A 300 -8.23 5.42 -22.37
N VAL A 301 -7.75 5.39 -23.61
CA VAL A 301 -6.36 4.98 -23.92
C VAL A 301 -5.35 5.81 -23.12
N TYR A 302 -5.45 7.16 -23.17
CA TYR A 302 -4.49 8.03 -22.48
C TYR A 302 -4.72 8.17 -20.98
N GLN A 303 -5.93 7.89 -20.48
CA GLN A 303 -6.24 7.86 -19.05
C GLN A 303 -5.73 6.58 -18.38
N SER A 304 -5.93 5.43 -19.03
CA SER A 304 -5.56 4.12 -18.49
C SER A 304 -4.07 3.83 -18.66
N GLN A 305 -3.47 4.19 -19.81
CA GLN A 305 -2.06 3.93 -20.10
C GLN A 305 -1.18 5.13 -19.71
N LYS A 306 -1.00 5.37 -18.40
CA LYS A 306 -0.30 6.56 -17.87
C LYS A 306 1.13 6.78 -18.40
N GLN A 307 1.80 5.70 -18.84
CA GLN A 307 3.16 5.76 -19.39
C GLN A 307 3.19 6.10 -20.88
N TYR A 308 2.04 6.05 -21.57
CA TYR A 308 1.93 6.32 -22.98
C TYR A 308 1.85 7.83 -23.24
N CYS A 309 2.90 8.38 -23.84
CA CYS A 309 3.08 9.81 -24.04
C CYS A 309 3.06 10.26 -25.51
N ASN A 310 2.88 9.33 -26.45
CA ASN A 310 3.00 9.59 -27.88
C ASN A 310 1.64 9.83 -28.54
N VAL A 311 1.62 10.64 -29.60
CA VAL A 311 0.51 10.71 -30.57
C VAL A 311 1.15 10.49 -31.95
N PRO A 312 0.84 9.39 -32.65
CA PRO A 312 1.46 9.10 -33.95
C PRO A 312 1.22 10.20 -34.98
N HIS A 313 2.19 10.45 -35.87
CA HIS A 313 2.09 11.49 -36.91
C HIS A 313 0.82 11.35 -37.76
N LYS A 314 0.49 10.11 -38.14
CA LYS A 314 -0.73 9.82 -38.92
C LYS A 314 -2.00 10.15 -38.13
N ALA A 315 -2.00 9.94 -36.82
CA ALA A 315 -3.13 10.31 -35.98
C ALA A 315 -3.28 11.83 -35.85
N VAL A 316 -2.18 12.58 -35.72
CA VAL A 316 -2.22 14.05 -35.74
C VAL A 316 -2.77 14.57 -37.06
N ALA A 317 -2.29 14.05 -38.20
CA ALA A 317 -2.80 14.45 -39.51
C ALA A 317 -4.31 14.21 -39.62
N ASN A 318 -4.78 13.00 -39.29
CA ASN A 318 -6.20 12.67 -39.33
C ASN A 318 -7.03 13.57 -38.38
N LEU A 319 -6.60 13.75 -37.12
CA LEU A 319 -7.34 14.54 -36.13
C LEU A 319 -7.36 16.04 -36.47
N SER A 320 -6.32 16.55 -37.13
CA SER A 320 -6.24 17.96 -37.55
C SER A 320 -7.19 18.31 -38.68
N GLU A 321 -7.60 17.33 -39.49
CA GLU A 321 -8.63 17.49 -40.53
C GLU A 321 -10.06 17.56 -39.95
N ILE A 322 -10.25 17.18 -38.67
CA ILE A 322 -11.59 17.05 -38.07
C ILE A 322 -12.04 18.37 -37.44
N GLU A 323 -12.94 19.08 -38.11
CA GLU A 323 -13.43 20.37 -37.64
C GLU A 323 -14.27 20.31 -36.36
N TRP A 324 -15.03 19.23 -36.15
CA TRP A 324 -15.94 19.10 -35.01
C TRP A 324 -15.23 18.63 -33.72
N LEU A 325 -13.95 18.25 -33.79
CA LEU A 325 -13.22 17.65 -32.66
C LEU A 325 -13.16 18.56 -31.43
N PRO A 326 -12.80 19.87 -31.53
CA PRO A 326 -12.77 20.76 -30.37
C PRO A 326 -14.12 20.87 -29.67
N LYS A 327 -15.21 20.89 -30.44
CA LYS A 327 -16.57 20.99 -29.89
C LYS A 327 -16.96 19.72 -29.12
N VAL A 328 -16.67 18.53 -29.67
CA VAL A 328 -16.93 17.26 -28.98
C VAL A 328 -16.09 17.12 -27.71
N LEU A 329 -14.82 17.57 -27.72
CA LEU A 329 -13.98 17.58 -26.52
C LEU A 329 -14.55 18.49 -25.43
N GLU A 330 -15.05 19.67 -25.79
CA GLU A 330 -15.70 20.58 -24.84
C GLU A 330 -17.03 20.01 -24.30
N ASP A 331 -17.84 19.38 -25.16
CA ASP A 331 -19.08 18.71 -24.73
C ASP A 331 -18.78 17.56 -23.75
N LEU A 332 -17.71 16.80 -24.00
CA LEU A 332 -17.23 15.76 -23.08
C LEU A 332 -16.72 16.36 -21.76
N ASN A 333 -15.94 17.44 -21.82
CA ASN A 333 -15.44 18.14 -20.63
C ASN A 333 -16.57 18.65 -19.74
N THR A 334 -17.57 19.32 -20.34
CA THR A 334 -18.74 19.85 -19.63
C THR A 334 -19.66 18.75 -19.09
N SER A 335 -19.68 17.57 -19.72
CA SER A 335 -20.37 16.38 -19.19
C SER A 335 -19.65 15.69 -18.02
N GLY A 336 -18.48 16.18 -17.60
CA GLY A 336 -17.70 15.63 -16.49
C GLY A 336 -16.62 14.62 -16.88
N SER A 337 -16.34 14.44 -18.18
CA SER A 337 -15.26 13.56 -18.64
C SER A 337 -13.89 14.23 -18.51
N TYR A 338 -12.91 13.52 -17.96
CA TYR A 338 -11.57 14.07 -17.73
C TYR A 338 -10.70 14.08 -19.01
N ILE A 339 -10.78 15.14 -19.82
CA ILE A 339 -10.12 15.19 -21.13
C ILE A 339 -8.62 15.52 -21.11
N LEU A 340 -8.11 16.06 -19.99
CA LEU A 340 -6.76 16.62 -19.87
C LEU A 340 -5.63 15.66 -20.28
N PRO A 341 -5.63 14.36 -19.91
CA PRO A 341 -4.55 13.45 -20.26
C PRO A 341 -4.36 13.30 -21.76
N PHE A 342 -5.43 13.19 -22.54
CA PHE A 342 -5.34 13.11 -23.99
C PHE A 342 -4.98 14.47 -24.60
N LEU A 343 -5.66 15.53 -24.13
CA LEU A 343 -5.51 16.87 -24.67
C LEU A 343 -4.08 17.39 -24.56
N GLU A 344 -3.41 17.17 -23.43
CA GLU A 344 -2.01 17.54 -23.23
C GLU A 344 -1.09 16.93 -24.31
N LYS A 345 -1.27 15.64 -24.62
CA LYS A 345 -0.39 14.93 -25.57
C LYS A 345 -0.73 15.32 -27.00
N LEU A 346 -2.01 15.51 -27.30
CA LEU A 346 -2.47 16.03 -28.59
C LEU A 346 -1.89 17.42 -28.87
N VAL A 347 -2.06 18.36 -27.93
CA VAL A 347 -1.55 19.73 -28.09
C VAL A 347 -0.04 19.73 -28.22
N LYS A 348 0.67 19.01 -27.33
CA LYS A 348 2.13 18.91 -27.43
C LYS A 348 2.56 18.43 -28.81
N ARG A 349 1.98 17.32 -29.30
CA ARG A 349 2.35 16.78 -30.61
C ARG A 349 1.97 17.72 -31.76
N CYS A 350 0.79 18.34 -31.72
CA CYS A 350 0.37 19.31 -32.73
C CYS A 350 1.29 20.54 -32.75
N THR A 351 1.76 21.02 -31.59
CA THR A 351 2.74 22.11 -31.54
C THR A 351 4.09 21.68 -32.10
N GLU A 352 4.55 20.45 -31.85
CA GLU A 352 5.78 19.92 -32.41
C GLU A 352 5.71 19.79 -33.94
N GLU A 353 4.62 19.24 -34.46
CA GLU A 353 4.39 19.05 -35.90
C GLU A 353 4.17 20.39 -36.62
N GLY A 354 3.40 21.29 -36.02
CA GLY A 354 3.14 22.63 -36.55
C GLY A 354 4.38 23.53 -36.58
N ILE A 355 5.38 23.31 -35.72
CA ILE A 355 6.63 24.10 -35.71
C ILE A 355 7.75 23.41 -36.48
N ASN A 356 8.00 22.11 -36.25
CA ASN A 356 9.16 21.41 -36.81
C ASN A 356 8.92 20.94 -38.25
N ASN A 357 7.69 20.56 -38.58
CA ASN A 357 7.30 20.05 -39.90
C ASN A 357 6.39 21.02 -40.66
N ASP A 358 6.19 22.24 -40.13
CA ASP A 358 5.40 23.32 -40.73
C ASP A 358 3.95 22.92 -41.10
N LEU A 359 3.35 22.00 -40.33
CA LEU A 359 1.99 21.51 -40.59
C LEU A 359 0.93 22.54 -40.17
N GLU A 360 0.33 23.22 -41.16
CA GLU A 360 -0.69 24.27 -40.94
C GLU A 360 -1.93 23.77 -40.21
N LEU A 361 -2.49 22.63 -40.63
CA LEU A 361 -3.68 22.04 -40.01
C LEU A 361 -3.49 21.77 -38.51
N ALA A 362 -2.28 21.38 -38.09
CA ALA A 362 -1.98 21.15 -36.68
C ALA A 362 -1.93 22.47 -35.87
N ARG A 363 -1.41 23.56 -36.48
CA ARG A 363 -1.44 24.90 -35.86
C ARG A 363 -2.87 25.41 -35.70
N ASP A 364 -3.70 25.20 -36.71
CA ASP A 364 -5.12 25.57 -36.69
C ASP A 364 -5.90 24.78 -35.65
N LEU A 365 -5.63 23.47 -35.51
CA LEU A 365 -6.27 22.65 -34.48
C LEU A 365 -5.95 23.17 -33.07
N VAL A 366 -4.68 23.52 -32.77
CA VAL A 366 -4.30 24.08 -31.46
C VAL A 366 -5.03 25.40 -31.19
N LYS A 367 -5.15 26.26 -32.20
CA LYS A 367 -5.90 27.52 -32.08
C LYS A 367 -7.38 27.27 -31.79
N LYS A 368 -8.04 26.41 -32.56
CA LYS A 368 -9.45 26.04 -32.35
C LYS A 368 -9.68 25.41 -30.97
N ILE A 369 -8.75 24.59 -30.48
CA ILE A 369 -8.82 24.03 -29.13
C ILE A 369 -8.77 25.14 -28.07
N LEU A 370 -7.85 26.11 -28.18
CA LEU A 370 -7.74 27.23 -27.23
C LEU A 370 -8.96 28.16 -27.26
N ASP A 371 -9.60 28.31 -28.41
CA ASP A 371 -10.78 29.16 -28.55
C ASP A 371 -12.07 28.50 -28.03
N VAL A 372 -12.20 27.17 -28.20
CA VAL A 372 -13.45 26.43 -27.91
C VAL A 372 -13.43 25.75 -26.53
N VAL A 373 -12.30 25.16 -26.13
CA VAL A 373 -12.23 24.30 -24.94
C VAL A 373 -11.83 25.14 -23.72
N LYS A 374 -12.73 25.24 -22.73
CA LYS A 374 -12.47 25.99 -21.49
C LYS A 374 -11.83 25.07 -20.45
N LEU A 375 -10.65 25.43 -19.97
CA LEU A 375 -9.83 24.54 -19.14
C LEU A 375 -9.37 25.25 -17.87
N GLU A 376 -8.94 24.46 -16.89
CA GLU A 376 -8.41 24.97 -15.63
C GLU A 376 -7.07 25.71 -15.82
N ASP A 377 -6.71 26.57 -14.86
CA ASP A 377 -5.44 27.29 -14.79
C ASP A 377 -4.20 26.39 -14.99
N SER A 378 -4.29 25.11 -14.61
CA SER A 378 -3.22 24.13 -14.78
C SER A 378 -2.86 23.86 -16.24
N TYR A 379 -3.84 24.00 -17.15
CA TYR A 379 -3.67 23.76 -18.58
C TYR A 379 -2.83 24.85 -19.27
N THR A 380 -2.94 26.11 -18.82
CA THR A 380 -2.13 27.22 -19.32
C THR A 380 -0.64 26.92 -19.23
N ALA A 381 -0.21 26.30 -18.13
CA ALA A 381 1.18 25.88 -17.96
C ALA A 381 1.59 24.76 -18.93
N ILE A 382 0.68 23.83 -19.24
CA ILE A 382 0.91 22.72 -20.17
C ILE A 382 1.11 23.24 -21.60
N VAL A 383 0.22 24.11 -22.07
CA VAL A 383 0.29 24.71 -23.41
C VAL A 383 1.57 25.53 -23.54
N LEU A 384 1.84 26.43 -22.58
CA LEU A 384 3.03 27.26 -22.61
C LEU A 384 4.32 26.42 -22.66
N ARG A 385 4.41 25.36 -21.84
CA ARG A 385 5.57 24.45 -21.87
C ARG A 385 5.70 23.72 -23.19
N SER A 386 4.61 23.22 -23.74
CA SER A 386 4.59 22.48 -25.01
C SER A 386 5.10 23.35 -26.17
N VAL A 387 4.65 24.60 -26.22
CA VAL A 387 5.14 25.60 -27.17
C VAL A 387 6.64 25.86 -26.96
N LEU A 388 7.07 26.14 -25.73
CA LEU A 388 8.47 26.46 -25.43
C LEU A 388 9.43 25.27 -25.65
N ASP A 389 8.98 24.04 -25.44
CA ASP A 389 9.76 22.82 -25.69
C ASP A 389 10.00 22.59 -27.18
N SER A 390 9.01 22.91 -28.01
CA SER A 390 9.06 22.82 -29.47
C SER A 390 9.92 23.91 -30.11
N VAL A 391 10.06 25.06 -29.44
CA VAL A 391 10.89 26.19 -29.92
C VAL A 391 12.37 26.00 -29.57
N ARG A 392 13.25 26.30 -30.53
CA ARG A 392 14.71 26.25 -30.40
C ARG A 392 15.31 27.66 -30.52
N PRO A 393 16.15 28.11 -29.57
CA PRO A 393 16.66 29.49 -29.56
C PRO A 393 17.46 29.87 -30.81
N LYS A 394 18.19 28.91 -31.40
CA LYS A 394 19.12 29.13 -32.53
C LYS A 394 18.46 29.03 -33.91
N VAL A 395 17.21 28.55 -34.00
CA VAL A 395 16.51 28.35 -35.28
C VAL A 395 15.77 29.62 -35.69
N LYS A 396 15.79 29.94 -36.99
CA LYS A 396 14.96 30.99 -37.59
C LYS A 396 13.68 30.32 -38.13
N TYR A 397 12.54 30.74 -37.59
CA TYR A 397 11.22 30.27 -38.03
C TYR A 397 10.65 31.20 -39.11
N SER A 398 9.73 30.67 -39.92
CA SER A 398 8.95 31.43 -40.90
C SER A 398 8.11 32.54 -40.25
N VAL A 399 7.57 33.46 -41.05
CA VAL A 399 6.79 34.59 -40.53
C VAL A 399 5.48 34.09 -39.94
N GLU A 400 4.89 33.09 -40.58
CA GLU A 400 3.64 32.43 -40.24
C GLU A 400 3.75 31.76 -38.86
N ILE A 401 4.82 31.00 -38.61
CA ILE A 401 5.08 30.38 -37.30
C ILE A 401 5.30 31.44 -36.21
N LYS A 402 6.01 32.54 -36.51
CA LYS A 402 6.23 33.62 -35.53
C LYS A 402 4.93 34.33 -35.16
N ASN A 403 4.07 34.59 -36.13
CA ASN A 403 2.76 35.20 -35.90
C ASN A 403 1.90 34.27 -35.05
N TRP A 404 1.83 32.98 -35.41
CA TRP A 404 1.09 31.99 -34.64
C TRP A 404 1.60 31.83 -33.19
N LEU A 405 2.93 31.79 -32.97
CA LEU A 405 3.50 31.77 -31.62
C LEU A 405 3.11 33.00 -30.80
N THR A 406 3.05 34.17 -31.45
CA THR A 406 2.66 35.43 -30.81
C THR A 406 1.18 35.40 -30.45
N GLU A 407 0.32 34.94 -31.36
CA GLU A 407 -1.12 34.79 -31.14
C GLU A 407 -1.42 33.83 -29.98
N ILE A 408 -0.73 32.69 -29.88
CA ILE A 408 -0.94 31.74 -28.76
C ILE A 408 -0.58 32.38 -27.43
N ILE A 409 0.58 33.05 -27.32
CA ILE A 409 0.97 33.69 -26.06
C ILE A 409 -0.02 34.78 -25.66
N GLN A 410 -0.45 35.63 -26.60
CA GLN A 410 -1.45 36.67 -26.34
C GLN A 410 -2.80 36.08 -25.93
N THR A 411 -3.18 34.94 -26.51
CA THR A 411 -4.43 34.25 -26.16
C THR A 411 -4.37 33.70 -24.74
N LEU A 412 -3.26 33.06 -24.35
CA LEU A 412 -3.05 32.56 -22.99
C LEU A 412 -3.02 33.68 -21.95
N GLU A 413 -2.35 34.80 -22.26
CA GLU A 413 -2.28 35.99 -21.41
C GLU A 413 -3.67 36.61 -21.21
N ARG A 414 -4.45 36.75 -22.29
CA ARG A 414 -5.79 37.36 -22.26
C ARG A 414 -6.82 36.47 -21.55
N GLN A 415 -6.79 35.17 -21.81
CA GLN A 415 -7.79 34.23 -21.26
C GLN A 415 -7.45 33.77 -19.84
N TYR A 416 -6.16 33.63 -19.49
CA TYR A 416 -5.71 33.05 -18.22
C TYR A 416 -4.53 33.85 -17.59
N PRO A 417 -4.72 35.14 -17.25
CA PRO A 417 -3.63 36.03 -16.83
C PRO A 417 -2.87 35.53 -15.59
N ASN A 418 -3.59 35.18 -14.52
CA ASN A 418 -2.96 34.71 -13.27
C ASN A 418 -2.16 33.42 -13.44
N ALA A 419 -2.70 32.47 -14.22
CA ALA A 419 -2.07 31.19 -14.48
C ALA A 419 -0.82 31.34 -15.37
N PHE A 420 -0.92 32.20 -16.39
CA PHE A 420 0.18 32.56 -17.26
C PHE A 420 1.32 33.20 -16.47
N ASP A 421 1.03 34.22 -15.66
CA ASP A 421 2.02 34.93 -14.84
C ASP A 421 2.75 34.00 -13.87
N LYS A 422 2.00 33.12 -13.19
CA LYS A 422 2.56 32.13 -12.27
C LYS A 422 3.55 31.19 -12.94
N GLU A 423 3.25 30.71 -14.16
CA GLU A 423 4.15 29.83 -14.89
C GLU A 423 5.36 30.59 -15.45
N VAL A 424 5.18 31.82 -15.91
CA VAL A 424 6.30 32.69 -16.34
C VAL A 424 7.26 32.93 -15.18
N LEU A 425 6.76 33.25 -13.97
CA LEU A 425 7.60 33.41 -12.78
C LEU A 425 8.41 32.16 -12.46
N ARG A 426 7.79 30.98 -12.56
CA ARG A 426 8.47 29.70 -12.38
C ARG A 426 9.61 29.49 -13.38
N ILE A 427 9.39 29.85 -14.65
CA ILE A 427 10.42 29.74 -15.70
C ILE A 427 11.56 30.74 -15.44
N LEU A 428 11.24 31.94 -14.93
CA LEU A 428 12.21 33.00 -14.68
C LEU A 428 13.06 32.81 -13.43
N SER A 429 12.47 32.27 -12.37
CA SER A 429 13.15 32.04 -11.08
C SER A 429 14.13 30.87 -11.11
N SER A 430 14.02 29.98 -12.09
CA SER A 430 14.93 28.84 -12.24
C SER A 430 16.29 29.25 -12.80
N THR A 431 17.34 29.12 -11.99
CA THR A 431 18.71 29.53 -12.32
C THR A 431 19.68 28.37 -12.58
N GLN A 432 19.34 27.14 -12.15
CA GLN A 432 20.23 25.97 -12.26
C GLN A 432 19.79 24.94 -13.32
N ASP A 433 18.50 24.88 -13.67
CA ASP A 433 17.98 23.89 -14.62
C ASP A 433 18.24 24.31 -16.08
N LYS A 434 19.08 23.55 -16.78
CA LYS A 434 19.41 23.77 -18.20
C LYS A 434 18.17 23.83 -19.10
N ASN A 435 17.13 23.02 -18.81
CA ASN A 435 15.89 23.02 -19.58
C ASN A 435 15.07 24.28 -19.33
N MET A 436 14.97 24.75 -18.07
CA MET A 436 14.30 26.01 -17.76
C MET A 436 15.05 27.23 -18.29
N ILE A 437 16.39 27.20 -18.28
CA ILE A 437 17.21 28.25 -18.91
C ILE A 437 16.96 28.28 -20.43
N LYS A 438 16.82 27.12 -21.09
CA LYS A 438 16.41 27.05 -22.50
C LYS A 438 15.02 27.65 -22.69
N LYS A 439 14.04 27.27 -21.87
CA LYS A 439 12.67 27.83 -21.90
C LYS A 439 12.65 29.34 -21.67
N LYS A 440 13.43 29.86 -20.73
CA LYS A 440 13.62 31.30 -20.47
C LYS A 440 14.16 32.03 -21.71
N LYS A 441 15.15 31.47 -22.40
CA LYS A 441 15.67 32.01 -23.67
C LYS A 441 14.66 31.95 -24.82
N CYS A 442 13.87 30.88 -24.91
CA CYS A 442 12.80 30.77 -25.89
C CYS A 442 11.70 31.80 -25.60
N LEU A 443 11.26 31.90 -24.35
CA LEU A 443 10.24 32.84 -23.89
C LEU A 443 10.68 34.28 -24.16
N SER A 444 11.91 34.65 -23.79
CA SER A 444 12.43 35.99 -24.07
C SER A 444 12.57 36.29 -25.56
N LYS A 445 12.86 35.29 -26.40
CA LYS A 445 12.89 35.45 -27.86
C LYS A 445 11.49 35.67 -28.44
N ILE A 446 10.46 34.99 -27.93
CA ILE A 446 9.07 35.18 -28.38
C ILE A 446 8.54 36.54 -27.89
N LEU A 447 8.80 36.89 -26.62
CA LEU A 447 8.39 38.16 -26.01
C LEU A 447 9.17 39.38 -26.53
N LYS A 448 10.39 39.22 -27.07
CA LYS A 448 11.09 40.33 -27.75
C LYS A 448 10.36 40.85 -28.98
N ASN A 449 9.47 40.04 -29.55
CA ASN A 449 8.63 40.43 -30.69
C ASN A 449 7.32 41.09 -30.25
N THR A 450 6.99 41.12 -28.95
CA THR A 450 5.82 41.84 -28.42
C THR A 450 6.24 43.21 -27.86
N MET A 451 5.65 44.28 -28.41
CA MET A 451 6.06 45.68 -28.13
C MET A 451 5.80 46.13 -26.68
N THR A 452 5.04 45.38 -25.90
CA THR A 452 4.52 45.77 -24.57
C THR A 452 5.47 45.50 -23.38
N TYR A 453 6.55 44.72 -23.55
CA TYR A 453 7.21 44.06 -22.40
C TYR A 453 8.71 44.33 -22.18
N LYS A 454 9.36 45.20 -22.96
CA LYS A 454 10.82 45.42 -22.90
C LYS A 454 11.39 45.89 -21.55
N GLY A 455 10.66 46.69 -20.74
CA GLY A 455 11.21 47.30 -19.51
C GLY A 455 10.91 46.56 -18.20
N LYS A 456 9.78 45.86 -18.10
CA LYS A 456 9.34 45.16 -16.87
C LYS A 456 10.10 43.85 -16.65
N PHE A 457 10.34 43.12 -17.74
CA PHE A 457 11.04 41.83 -17.71
C PHE A 457 12.52 41.98 -17.30
N ASP A 458 13.14 43.13 -17.58
CA ASP A 458 14.55 43.40 -17.25
C ASP A 458 14.81 43.48 -15.73
N VAL A 459 13.90 44.07 -14.95
CA VAL A 459 14.04 44.14 -13.46
C VAL A 459 13.91 42.73 -12.86
N PHE A 460 12.96 41.93 -13.33
CA PHE A 460 12.81 40.54 -12.92
C PHE A 460 14.01 39.68 -13.36
N GLU A 461 14.51 39.89 -14.57
CA GLU A 461 15.70 39.18 -15.05
C GLU A 461 16.93 39.48 -14.18
N LYS A 462 17.11 40.73 -13.75
CA LYS A 462 18.19 41.13 -12.83
C LYS A 462 18.00 40.57 -11.41
N LEU A 463 16.78 40.55 -10.88
CA LEU A 463 16.49 39.97 -9.56
C LEU A 463 16.88 38.50 -9.47
N TYR A 464 16.71 37.73 -10.55
CA TYR A 464 17.06 36.30 -10.63
C TYR A 464 18.37 36.04 -11.40
N HIS A 465 19.22 37.05 -11.56
CA HIS A 465 20.47 36.89 -12.28
C HIS A 465 21.49 36.04 -11.48
N PRO A 466 22.28 35.14 -12.12
CA PRO A 466 23.26 34.31 -11.41
C PRO A 466 24.32 35.11 -10.64
N ASN A 467 24.79 36.23 -11.21
CA ASN A 467 25.75 37.10 -10.55
C ASN A 467 25.07 37.96 -9.45
N PRO A 468 25.54 37.92 -8.19
CA PRO A 468 24.98 38.65 -7.04
C PRO A 468 25.00 40.17 -7.18
N GLN A 469 25.91 40.73 -7.98
CA GLN A 469 26.00 42.18 -8.17
C GLN A 469 24.75 42.73 -8.88
N PHE A 470 24.28 42.08 -9.94
CA PHE A 470 23.05 42.48 -10.63
C PHE A 470 21.79 42.30 -9.77
N ARG A 471 21.79 41.30 -8.90
CA ARG A 471 20.72 41.12 -7.89
C ARG A 471 20.74 42.26 -6.89
N GLY A 472 21.92 42.65 -6.41
CA GLY A 472 22.13 43.80 -5.52
C GLY A 472 21.72 45.13 -6.17
N GLU A 473 22.03 45.35 -7.45
CA GLU A 473 21.59 46.53 -8.20
C GLU A 473 20.07 46.60 -8.33
N ALA A 474 19.41 45.48 -8.63
CA ALA A 474 17.95 45.41 -8.69
C ALA A 474 17.33 45.71 -7.32
N ILE A 475 17.88 45.17 -6.23
CA ILE A 475 17.45 45.47 -4.86
C ILE A 475 17.67 46.96 -4.52
N LYS A 476 18.80 47.55 -4.91
CA LYS A 476 19.06 48.99 -4.69
C LYS A 476 18.06 49.86 -5.45
N TYR A 477 17.78 49.54 -6.70
CA TYR A 477 16.76 50.23 -7.50
C TYR A 477 15.37 50.14 -6.86
N LEU A 478 14.99 48.94 -6.37
CA LEU A 478 13.71 48.74 -5.67
C LEU A 478 13.65 49.49 -4.34
N LEU A 479 14.77 49.61 -3.61
CA LEU A 479 14.82 50.37 -2.35
C LEU A 479 14.43 51.83 -2.53
N GLU A 480 14.70 52.41 -3.70
CA GLU A 480 14.38 53.80 -4.06
C GLU A 480 13.01 53.94 -4.78
N ASN A 481 12.61 52.94 -5.58
CA ASN A 481 11.47 53.05 -6.51
C ASN A 481 10.30 52.11 -6.23
N TYR A 482 10.30 51.31 -5.15
CA TYR A 482 9.23 50.32 -4.91
C TYR A 482 7.82 50.94 -4.82
N ASN A 483 7.70 52.11 -4.18
CA ASN A 483 6.41 52.75 -3.96
C ASN A 483 5.77 53.33 -5.23
N SER A 484 6.56 53.58 -6.29
CA SER A 484 6.08 54.14 -7.56
C SER A 484 5.60 53.08 -8.57
N LEU A 485 5.63 51.80 -8.20
CA LEU A 485 5.18 50.68 -9.04
C LEU A 485 3.65 50.51 -9.00
N LYS A 486 3.08 49.91 -10.05
CA LYS A 486 1.65 49.52 -10.09
C LYS A 486 1.38 48.40 -9.11
N GLU A 487 0.14 48.28 -8.59
CA GLU A 487 -0.22 47.23 -7.62
C GLU A 487 0.01 45.80 -8.16
N THR A 488 -0.31 45.55 -9.44
CA THR A 488 -0.01 44.27 -10.09
C THR A 488 1.50 43.95 -10.11
N ASP A 489 2.34 44.97 -10.27
CA ASP A 489 3.80 44.80 -10.30
C ASP A 489 4.37 44.62 -8.87
N LYS A 490 3.76 45.27 -7.87
CA LYS A 490 4.13 45.13 -6.44
C LYS A 490 3.86 43.72 -5.91
N GLU A 491 2.75 43.10 -6.30
CA GLU A 491 2.43 41.72 -5.91
C GLU A 491 3.45 40.72 -6.44
N ILE A 492 3.90 40.90 -7.67
CA ILE A 492 4.90 40.01 -8.29
C ILE A 492 6.27 40.16 -7.59
N ILE A 493 6.72 41.39 -7.33
CA ILE A 493 8.01 41.68 -6.68
C ILE A 493 8.02 41.21 -5.23
N LYS A 494 6.87 41.23 -4.55
CA LYS A 494 6.73 40.72 -3.17
C LYS A 494 7.20 39.27 -3.04
N ASN A 495 6.86 38.42 -4.01
CA ASN A 495 7.33 37.03 -4.06
C ASN A 495 8.85 36.95 -4.27
N SER A 496 9.42 37.84 -5.09
CA SER A 496 10.86 37.91 -5.29
C SER A 496 11.64 38.31 -4.02
N PHE A 497 11.07 39.11 -3.11
CA PHE A 497 11.73 39.42 -1.84
C PHE A 497 11.91 38.19 -0.95
N ILE A 498 10.94 37.27 -0.95
CA ILE A 498 11.07 35.99 -0.23
C ILE A 498 12.27 35.19 -0.78
N ASP A 499 12.40 35.13 -2.11
CA ASP A 499 13.52 34.45 -2.78
C ASP A 499 14.87 35.15 -2.55
N ARG A 500 14.89 36.47 -2.31
CA ARG A 500 16.12 37.24 -2.00
C ARG A 500 16.47 37.27 -0.52
N LEU A 501 15.55 36.96 0.39
CA LEU A 501 15.90 36.67 1.78
C LEU A 501 16.60 35.32 1.93
N ASN A 502 16.32 34.35 1.05
CA ASN A 502 16.98 33.05 1.02
C ASN A 502 18.28 33.03 0.17
N ASP A 503 18.83 34.20 -0.15
CA ASP A 503 20.00 34.31 -1.01
C ASP A 503 21.28 33.71 -0.38
N GLU A 504 22.21 33.30 -1.23
CA GLU A 504 23.54 32.85 -0.82
C GLU A 504 24.46 34.02 -0.46
N ASN A 505 24.20 35.22 -0.99
CA ASN A 505 25.03 36.38 -0.74
C ASN A 505 24.48 37.26 0.39
N VAL A 506 25.30 37.50 1.43
CA VAL A 506 24.93 38.28 2.63
C VAL A 506 24.50 39.71 2.28
N ASN A 507 25.13 40.36 1.29
CA ASN A 507 24.82 41.75 0.94
C ASN A 507 23.43 41.88 0.29
N VAL A 508 23.02 40.88 -0.51
CA VAL A 508 21.67 40.85 -1.11
C VAL A 508 20.61 40.64 -0.03
N VAL A 509 20.84 39.74 0.92
CA VAL A 509 19.94 39.52 2.07
C VAL A 509 19.86 40.79 2.94
N GLN A 510 20.99 41.43 3.23
CA GLN A 510 21.04 42.68 3.99
C GLN A 510 20.26 43.80 3.30
N GLY A 511 20.46 44.00 1.98
CA GLY A 511 19.70 44.97 1.20
C GLY A 511 18.19 44.68 1.22
N THR A 512 17.80 43.41 1.11
CA THR A 512 16.40 42.98 1.15
C THR A 512 15.78 43.20 2.54
N LEU A 513 16.50 42.92 3.62
CA LEU A 513 16.05 43.18 5.01
C LEU A 513 15.80 44.68 5.26
N LEU A 514 16.62 45.56 4.68
CA LEU A 514 16.44 47.01 4.78
C LEU A 514 15.17 47.49 4.06
N ILE A 515 14.87 46.93 2.87
CA ILE A 515 13.61 47.24 2.16
C ILE A 515 12.41 46.82 3.01
N ILE A 516 12.44 45.62 3.57
CA ILE A 516 11.34 45.08 4.37
C ILE A 516 11.10 45.93 5.62
N GLN A 517 12.18 46.37 6.29
CA GLN A 517 12.07 47.28 7.43
C GLN A 517 11.44 48.63 7.08
N LYS A 518 11.71 49.17 5.88
CA LYS A 518 11.17 50.47 5.44
C LYS A 518 9.74 50.40 4.90
N THR A 519 9.38 49.31 4.25
CA THR A 519 8.16 49.23 3.43
C THR A 519 7.06 48.38 4.03
N SER A 520 7.36 47.51 5.01
CA SER A 520 6.37 46.64 5.69
C SER A 520 5.49 45.80 4.74
N VAL A 521 6.03 45.41 3.59
CA VAL A 521 5.29 44.80 2.45
C VAL A 521 4.88 43.35 2.70
N LEU A 522 5.67 42.60 3.47
CA LEU A 522 5.45 41.17 3.75
C LEU A 522 4.54 41.00 4.97
N LYS A 523 3.63 40.02 4.91
CA LYS A 523 2.81 39.66 6.07
C LYS A 523 3.72 39.09 7.17
N LYS A 524 3.35 39.29 8.44
CA LYS A 524 4.11 38.82 9.60
C LYS A 524 4.39 37.30 9.54
N GLU A 525 3.41 36.52 9.08
CA GLU A 525 3.52 35.05 8.95
C GLU A 525 4.53 34.60 7.89
N ASP A 526 4.51 35.22 6.70
CA ASP A 526 5.45 34.89 5.60
C ASP A 526 6.90 35.19 6.00
N LEU A 527 7.09 36.26 6.77
CA LEU A 527 8.40 36.71 7.23
C LEU A 527 8.97 35.81 8.34
N LYS A 528 8.13 35.30 9.24
CA LYS A 528 8.53 34.51 10.40
C LYS A 528 9.37 33.29 10.02
N ASN A 529 8.88 32.45 9.12
CA ASN A 529 9.57 31.20 8.76
C ASN A 529 10.94 31.44 8.10
N ILE A 530 11.04 32.48 7.28
CA ILE A 530 12.28 32.86 6.61
C ILE A 530 13.29 33.40 7.63
N LEU A 531 12.85 34.26 8.55
CA LEU A 531 13.70 34.82 9.60
C LEU A 531 14.15 33.77 10.62
N VAL A 532 13.32 32.77 10.93
CA VAL A 532 13.74 31.59 11.72
C VAL A 532 14.87 30.86 10.99
N THR A 533 14.71 30.59 9.70
CA THR A 533 15.74 29.92 8.87
C THR A 533 17.04 30.72 8.81
N LEU A 534 16.95 32.04 8.62
CA LEU A 534 18.10 32.94 8.62
C LEU A 534 18.77 33.02 9.98
N THR A 535 18.02 33.07 11.08
CA THR A 535 18.55 33.03 12.45
C THR A 535 19.42 31.79 12.67
N ASN A 536 18.93 30.63 12.20
CA ASN A 536 19.69 29.38 12.27
C ASN A 536 20.95 29.41 11.38
N LYS A 537 20.87 29.99 10.18
CA LYS A 537 22.03 30.18 9.28
C LYS A 537 23.10 31.07 9.94
N CYS A 538 22.68 32.16 10.59
CA CYS A 538 23.56 33.05 11.36
C CYS A 538 24.27 32.32 12.51
N PHE A 539 23.56 31.42 13.22
CA PHE A 539 24.18 30.67 14.31
C PHE A 539 25.20 29.65 13.82
N LYS A 540 24.89 28.92 12.73
CA LYS A 540 25.78 27.88 12.16
C LYS A 540 27.03 28.45 11.50
N ASN A 541 26.91 29.57 10.79
CA ASN A 541 28.02 30.19 10.04
C ASN A 541 28.29 31.62 10.54
N LYS A 542 28.79 31.72 11.78
CA LYS A 542 29.07 33.00 12.44
C LYS A 542 30.06 33.89 11.69
N ARG A 543 31.03 33.31 10.97
CA ARG A 543 32.08 34.08 10.27
C ARG A 543 31.53 34.93 9.12
N GLU A 544 30.58 34.39 8.37
CA GLU A 544 30.04 35.04 7.17
C GLU A 544 28.72 35.77 7.47
N TRP A 545 27.85 35.17 8.29
CA TRP A 545 26.49 35.67 8.55
C TRP A 545 26.34 36.41 9.89
N GLY A 546 27.40 36.46 10.72
CA GLY A 546 27.36 37.06 12.05
C GLY A 546 26.96 38.54 12.06
N ASN A 547 27.36 39.29 11.04
CA ASN A 547 27.17 40.75 10.97
C ASN A 547 25.68 41.14 10.84
N ILE A 548 24.84 40.26 10.27
CA ILE A 548 23.41 40.50 10.11
C ILE A 548 22.58 39.89 11.25
N SER A 549 23.18 39.08 12.13
CA SER A 549 22.48 38.33 13.19
C SER A 549 21.65 39.24 14.12
N ASN A 550 22.20 40.39 14.51
CA ASN A 550 21.51 41.38 15.34
C ASN A 550 20.26 41.93 14.64
N SER A 551 20.37 42.28 13.36
CA SER A 551 19.26 42.79 12.56
C SER A 551 18.16 41.73 12.39
N VAL A 552 18.54 40.49 12.04
CA VAL A 552 17.62 39.37 11.86
C VAL A 552 16.87 39.06 13.17
N LEU A 553 17.59 38.92 14.29
CA LEU A 553 17.01 38.62 15.59
C LEU A 553 16.10 39.74 16.10
N LYS A 554 16.49 41.00 15.90
CA LYS A 554 15.64 42.15 16.28
C LYS A 554 14.33 42.17 15.49
N ILE A 555 14.38 41.94 14.17
CA ILE A 555 13.18 41.88 13.33
C ILE A 555 12.31 40.68 13.73
N LEU A 556 12.92 39.51 13.95
CA LEU A 556 12.20 38.29 14.33
C LEU A 556 11.48 38.47 15.66
N CYS A 557 12.19 38.90 16.71
CA CYS A 557 11.62 39.12 18.04
C CYS A 557 10.57 40.26 18.08
N SER A 558 10.69 41.27 17.22
CA SER A 558 9.70 42.38 17.18
C SER A 558 8.42 42.02 16.42
N ASN A 559 8.47 41.03 15.53
CA ASN A 559 7.34 40.60 14.71
C ASN A 559 6.67 39.31 15.22
N SER A 560 7.07 38.81 16.39
CA SER A 560 6.58 37.55 16.96
C SER A 560 5.95 37.77 18.33
N ASP A 561 4.93 36.98 18.65
CA ASP A 561 4.28 37.01 19.97
C ASP A 561 5.19 36.41 21.04
N VAL A 562 5.11 36.92 22.27
CA VAL A 562 6.00 36.50 23.39
C VAL A 562 5.96 35.00 23.67
N GLY A 563 4.82 34.32 23.43
CA GLY A 563 4.65 32.88 23.64
C GLY A 563 5.05 31.99 22.45
N ASP A 564 5.69 32.53 21.42
CA ASP A 564 6.00 31.78 20.20
C ASP A 564 7.18 30.82 20.38
N TRP A 565 6.86 29.57 20.72
CA TRP A 565 7.82 28.49 20.94
C TRP A 565 8.75 28.20 19.75
N GLN A 566 8.30 28.42 18.51
CA GLN A 566 9.13 28.22 17.32
C GLN A 566 10.24 29.28 17.25
N VAL A 567 9.91 30.51 17.63
CA VAL A 567 10.86 31.62 17.68
C VAL A 567 11.80 31.44 18.86
N LEU A 568 11.29 31.02 20.02
CA LEU A 568 12.14 30.73 21.17
C LEU A 568 13.16 29.63 20.85
N LEU A 569 12.77 28.58 20.13
CA LEU A 569 13.68 27.51 19.69
C LEU A 569 14.84 28.05 18.83
N ALA A 570 14.59 29.01 17.95
CA ALA A 570 15.60 29.65 17.10
C ALA A 570 16.49 30.64 17.87
N VAL A 571 15.94 31.32 18.87
CA VAL A 571 16.63 32.35 19.66
C VAL A 571 17.46 31.74 20.80
N PHE A 572 17.01 30.64 21.40
CA PHE A 572 17.61 29.99 22.58
C PHE A 572 19.13 29.76 22.48
N PRO A 573 19.70 29.35 21.34
CA PRO A 573 21.16 29.16 21.21
C PRO A 573 21.97 30.45 21.39
N PHE A 574 21.40 31.62 21.08
CA PHE A 574 22.02 32.92 21.34
C PHE A 574 21.90 33.38 22.80
N LEU A 575 21.19 32.64 23.65
CA LEU A 575 21.14 32.81 25.11
C LEU A 575 22.19 31.96 25.84
N LEU A 576 23.09 31.30 25.12
CA LEU A 576 24.11 30.43 25.69
C LEU A 576 25.53 30.91 25.32
N PRO A 577 26.01 32.03 25.88
CA PRO A 577 27.30 32.61 25.52
C PRO A 577 28.50 31.80 26.06
N GLU A 578 29.62 31.82 25.34
CA GLU A 578 30.91 31.29 25.80
C GLU A 578 31.96 32.39 26.02
N SER A 579 31.90 33.47 25.24
CA SER A 579 32.83 34.61 25.32
C SER A 579 32.19 35.84 25.97
N SER A 580 33.02 36.81 26.37
CA SER A 580 32.57 38.11 26.86
C SER A 580 31.81 38.92 25.80
N GLU A 581 32.19 38.80 24.53
CA GLU A 581 31.50 39.42 23.40
C GLU A 581 30.10 38.84 23.20
N GLU A 582 29.98 37.51 23.24
CA GLU A 582 28.69 36.81 23.15
C GLU A 582 27.80 37.12 24.35
N LEU A 583 28.36 37.21 25.56
CA LEU A 583 27.62 37.60 26.75
C LEU A 583 27.00 39.00 26.59
N THR A 584 27.73 39.93 25.97
CA THR A 584 27.23 41.27 25.68
C THR A 584 26.06 41.22 24.69
N PHE A 585 26.13 40.34 23.69
CA PHE A 585 25.05 40.10 22.74
C PHE A 585 23.80 39.47 23.40
N SER A 586 23.97 38.40 24.18
CA SER A 586 22.88 37.75 24.93
C SER A 586 22.19 38.70 25.90
N LYS A 587 22.95 39.59 26.56
CA LYS A 587 22.40 40.66 27.41
C LYS A 587 21.56 41.68 26.62
N LYS A 588 21.92 42.00 25.38
CA LYS A 588 21.09 42.85 24.50
C LYS A 588 19.80 42.13 24.11
N LEU A 589 19.86 40.83 23.82
CA LEU A 589 18.67 40.03 23.50
C LEU A 589 17.68 39.95 24.65
N ILE A 590 18.13 39.81 25.91
CA ILE A 590 17.23 39.80 27.08
C ILE A 590 16.45 41.09 27.22
N LYS A 591 16.97 42.23 26.75
CA LYS A 591 16.25 43.51 26.79
C LYS A 591 15.07 43.57 25.81
N LEU A 592 14.99 42.66 24.85
CA LEU A 592 13.88 42.62 23.91
C LEU A 592 12.60 42.16 24.63
N PRO A 593 11.43 42.76 24.34
CA PRO A 593 10.15 42.38 24.95
C PRO A 593 9.85 40.88 24.83
N PHE A 594 10.16 40.28 23.68
CA PHE A 594 9.97 38.85 23.42
C PHE A 594 10.61 37.94 24.49
N ILE A 595 11.80 38.30 25.02
CA ILE A 595 12.49 37.49 26.04
C ILE A 595 12.21 38.01 27.46
N SER A 596 12.25 39.32 27.67
CA SER A 596 12.04 39.92 28.99
C SER A 596 10.65 39.66 29.58
N GLU A 597 9.63 39.58 28.73
CA GLU A 597 8.25 39.30 29.16
C GLU A 597 7.87 37.82 29.06
N HIS A 598 8.75 36.96 28.54
CA HIS A 598 8.48 35.53 28.41
C HIS A 598 8.32 34.88 29.79
N ILE A 599 7.29 34.03 29.93
CA ILE A 599 6.85 33.45 31.22
C ILE A 599 8.00 32.79 32.01
N LEU A 600 8.90 32.07 31.32
CA LEU A 600 10.06 31.42 31.91
C LEU A 600 11.22 32.35 32.27
N PHE A 601 11.42 33.46 31.55
CA PHE A 601 12.60 34.32 31.68
C PHE A 601 12.33 35.58 32.51
N LYS A 602 11.10 36.08 32.51
CA LYS A 602 10.66 37.27 33.26
C LYS A 602 11.09 37.25 34.74
N PRO A 603 10.91 36.14 35.50
CA PRO A 603 11.29 36.09 36.92
C PRO A 603 12.80 36.19 37.19
N PHE A 604 13.63 35.97 36.18
CA PHE A 604 15.09 35.93 36.29
C PHE A 604 15.78 37.05 35.48
N SER A 605 15.00 37.95 34.87
CA SER A 605 15.50 38.98 33.96
C SER A 605 16.59 39.87 34.59
N GLU A 606 16.43 40.28 35.85
CA GLU A 606 17.44 41.05 36.59
C GLU A 606 18.72 40.26 36.86
N LYS A 607 18.58 38.99 37.27
CA LYS A 607 19.72 38.08 37.54
C LYS A 607 20.51 37.80 36.26
N LEU A 608 19.84 37.68 35.12
CA LEU A 608 20.50 37.50 33.82
C LEU A 608 21.26 38.78 33.40
N ARG A 609 20.75 39.96 33.73
CA ARG A 609 21.43 41.24 33.43
C ARG A 609 22.69 41.44 34.27
N SER A 610 22.67 41.01 35.54
CA SER A 610 23.77 41.18 36.49
C SER A 610 24.89 40.14 36.37
N ALA A 611 24.69 39.03 35.63
CA ALA A 611 25.71 38.01 35.45
C ALA A 611 27.00 38.56 34.81
N THR A 612 28.15 38.33 35.45
CA THR A 612 29.46 38.83 35.00
C THR A 612 30.21 37.82 34.12
N GLN A 613 29.99 36.52 34.35
CA GLN A 613 30.62 35.44 33.60
C GLN A 613 29.62 34.70 32.70
N ALA A 614 30.10 34.25 31.53
CA ALA A 614 29.29 33.53 30.55
C ALA A 614 28.72 32.20 31.10
N GLN A 615 29.53 31.47 31.87
CA GLN A 615 29.10 30.20 32.50
C GLN A 615 27.96 30.39 33.50
N ASP A 616 28.01 31.46 34.30
CA ASP A 616 26.95 31.75 35.28
C ASP A 616 25.66 32.20 34.59
N PHE A 617 25.78 32.95 33.51
CA PHE A 617 24.65 33.31 32.66
C PHE A 617 23.95 32.05 32.11
N VAL A 618 24.70 31.10 31.55
CA VAL A 618 24.16 29.81 31.05
C VAL A 618 23.45 29.03 32.16
N LYS A 619 24.03 28.95 33.37
CA LYS A 619 23.40 28.29 34.51
C LYS A 619 22.07 28.95 34.88
N ILE A 620 21.99 30.29 34.86
CA ILE A 620 20.74 31.01 35.13
C ILE A 620 19.71 30.73 34.04
N VAL A 621 20.09 30.72 32.75
CA VAL A 621 19.19 30.38 31.64
C VAL A 621 18.59 28.99 31.79
N LEU A 622 19.40 27.98 32.13
CA LEU A 622 18.90 26.63 32.39
C LEU A 622 17.99 26.58 33.63
N LYS A 623 18.30 27.36 34.66
CA LYS A 623 17.45 27.50 35.86
C LYS A 623 16.10 28.16 35.55
N CYS A 624 16.04 29.07 34.58
CA CYS A 624 14.79 29.66 34.10
C CYS A 624 13.85 28.55 33.57
N LEU A 625 14.36 27.67 32.71
CA LEU A 625 13.58 26.54 32.18
C LEU A 625 13.13 25.59 33.29
N GLN A 626 14.04 25.25 34.21
CA GLN A 626 13.78 24.33 35.33
C GLN A 626 12.82 24.89 36.39
N SER A 627 12.56 26.20 36.39
CA SER A 627 11.59 26.82 37.30
C SER A 627 10.14 26.53 36.92
N ASN A 628 9.88 25.94 35.74
CA ASN A 628 8.55 25.55 35.34
C ASN A 628 7.95 24.51 36.30
N ASN A 629 6.73 24.79 36.76
CA ASN A 629 5.93 23.94 37.63
C ASN A 629 4.60 23.50 36.97
N THR A 630 4.35 23.87 35.72
CA THR A 630 3.08 23.58 35.01
C THR A 630 3.28 22.64 33.82
N TRP A 631 2.25 21.83 33.54
CA TRP A 631 2.23 20.93 32.38
C TRP A 631 1.83 21.65 31.09
N ASP A 632 1.12 22.77 31.20
CA ASP A 632 0.60 23.51 30.04
C ASP A 632 1.74 24.00 29.14
N ILE A 633 2.80 24.54 29.75
CA ILE A 633 4.04 24.94 29.06
C ILE A 633 4.68 23.77 28.30
N VAL A 634 4.67 22.57 28.88
CA VAL A 634 5.21 21.36 28.22
C VAL A 634 4.32 20.95 27.05
N ARG A 635 2.99 20.98 27.24
CA ARG A 635 2.01 20.63 26.21
C ARG A 635 2.06 21.57 25.02
N GLU A 636 2.08 22.89 25.25
CA GLU A 636 2.22 23.90 24.19
C GLU A 636 3.49 23.68 23.37
N PHE A 637 4.62 23.40 24.04
CA PHE A 637 5.87 23.11 23.36
C PHE A 637 5.79 21.82 22.55
N LEU A 638 5.19 20.75 23.09
CA LEU A 638 4.97 19.47 22.39
C LEU A 638 4.07 19.64 21.17
N GLU A 639 3.00 20.42 21.26
CA GLU A 639 2.11 20.72 20.14
C GLU A 639 2.82 21.47 19.03
N MET A 640 3.67 22.45 19.38
CA MET A 640 4.55 23.11 18.41
C MET A 640 5.51 22.09 17.77
N LEU A 641 6.10 21.20 18.56
CA LEU A 641 7.02 20.18 18.03
C LEU A 641 6.34 19.25 17.02
N LYS A 642 5.08 18.87 17.26
CA LYS A 642 4.25 18.03 16.35
C LYS A 642 3.87 18.73 15.04
N LYS A 643 3.68 20.05 15.05
CA LYS A 643 3.32 20.83 13.84
C LYS A 643 4.44 20.90 12.79
N ILE A 644 5.70 20.65 13.19
CA ILE A 644 6.85 20.74 12.30
C ILE A 644 7.39 19.32 12.03
N PRO A 645 7.41 18.84 10.77
CA PRO A 645 7.88 17.49 10.43
C PRO A 645 9.32 17.24 10.90
N ASN A 646 9.56 16.05 11.46
CA ASN A 646 10.88 15.66 11.99
C ASN A 646 11.98 15.65 10.93
N GLU A 647 11.65 15.32 9.69
CA GLU A 647 12.55 15.29 8.52
C GLU A 647 13.11 16.67 8.17
N LYS A 648 12.40 17.75 8.54
CA LYS A 648 12.84 19.13 8.30
C LYS A 648 13.78 19.65 9.39
N ARG A 649 14.03 18.88 10.46
CA ARG A 649 14.93 19.25 11.56
C ARG A 649 16.25 18.50 11.42
N ASP A 650 17.33 19.26 11.30
CA ASP A 650 18.69 18.71 11.43
C ASP A 650 18.99 18.28 12.88
N SER A 651 20.15 17.65 13.09
CA SER A 651 20.58 17.18 14.42
C SER A 651 20.66 18.31 15.46
N TYR A 652 20.95 19.53 15.03
CA TYR A 652 21.02 20.71 15.87
C TYR A 652 19.65 21.08 16.46
N HIS A 653 18.63 21.23 15.62
CA HIS A 653 17.28 21.58 16.09
C HIS A 653 16.71 20.51 17.00
N LYS A 654 16.94 19.24 16.64
CA LYS A 654 16.51 18.09 17.45
C LYS A 654 17.14 18.16 18.84
N TYR A 655 18.46 18.37 18.93
CA TYR A 655 19.13 18.42 20.23
C TYR A 655 18.73 19.65 21.07
N VAL A 656 18.62 20.83 20.47
CA VAL A 656 18.17 22.04 21.19
C VAL A 656 16.74 21.85 21.74
N ALA A 657 15.84 21.27 20.94
CA ALA A 657 14.50 20.93 21.40
C ALA A 657 14.52 19.92 22.56
N SER A 658 15.37 18.89 22.50
CA SER A 658 15.58 17.93 23.61
C SER A 658 16.04 18.62 24.90
N VAL A 659 16.98 19.57 24.81
CA VAL A 659 17.47 20.33 25.96
C VAL A 659 16.34 21.17 26.56
N ILE A 660 15.59 21.92 25.74
CA ILE A 660 14.47 22.73 26.23
C ILE A 660 13.42 21.83 26.88
N LEU A 661 12.93 20.81 26.16
CA LEU A 661 11.84 19.94 26.58
C LEU A 661 12.13 19.25 27.92
N THR A 662 13.33 18.69 28.08
CA THR A 662 13.69 18.01 29.33
C THR A 662 13.92 18.96 30.50
N ASN A 663 14.37 20.20 30.24
CA ASN A 663 14.54 21.19 31.30
C ASN A 663 13.24 21.84 31.73
N ILE A 664 12.28 22.08 30.82
CA ILE A 664 10.95 22.61 31.16
C ILE A 664 10.06 21.57 31.84
N LEU A 665 10.32 20.27 31.70
CA LEU A 665 9.52 19.23 32.34
C LEU A 665 9.47 19.45 33.89
N PRO A 666 8.30 19.63 34.51
CA PRO A 666 8.22 19.80 35.97
C PRO A 666 8.67 18.56 36.76
N ARG A 667 9.01 18.73 38.04
CA ARG A 667 9.28 17.59 38.93
C ARG A 667 7.99 16.82 39.22
N ASN A 668 8.11 15.52 39.48
CA ASN A 668 6.99 14.62 39.76
C ASN A 668 5.98 14.52 38.60
N SER A 669 6.50 14.40 37.38
CA SER A 669 5.74 14.29 36.13
C SER A 669 4.93 13.01 36.06
N PRO A 670 3.63 13.10 35.69
CA PRO A 670 2.87 11.95 35.25
C PRO A 670 3.62 11.15 34.16
N ILE A 671 3.52 9.81 34.24
CA ILE A 671 4.30 8.93 33.36
C ILE A 671 3.88 9.10 31.91
N ASP A 672 2.59 9.32 31.63
CA ASP A 672 2.07 9.61 30.29
C ASP A 672 2.75 10.81 29.61
N VAL A 673 2.94 11.92 30.34
CA VAL A 673 3.67 13.10 29.83
C VAL A 673 5.13 12.75 29.58
N SER A 674 5.77 12.05 30.51
CA SER A 674 7.16 11.60 30.36
C SER A 674 7.35 10.62 29.20
N THR A 675 6.35 9.78 28.89
CA THR A 675 6.32 8.88 27.72
C THR A 675 6.33 9.68 26.43
N LEU A 676 5.49 10.71 26.32
CA LEU A 676 5.46 11.58 25.14
C LEU A 676 6.81 12.29 24.91
N VAL A 677 7.44 12.76 26.00
CA VAL A 677 8.78 13.35 25.93
C VAL A 677 9.80 12.31 25.47
N LEU A 678 9.78 11.11 26.07
CA LEU A 678 10.71 10.03 25.76
C LEU A 678 10.62 9.59 24.30
N GLU A 679 9.41 9.43 23.75
CA GLU A 679 9.19 9.06 22.35
C GLU A 679 9.83 10.06 21.38
N ILE A 680 9.70 11.36 21.66
CA ILE A 680 10.33 12.41 20.85
C ILE A 680 11.85 12.32 20.95
N LEU A 681 12.40 12.14 22.15
CA LEU A 681 13.84 12.02 22.36
C LEU A 681 14.43 10.83 21.60
N VAL A 682 13.81 9.66 21.69
CA VAL A 682 14.24 8.44 21.00
C VAL A 682 14.15 8.62 19.49
N THR A 683 13.01 9.12 18.99
CA THR A 683 12.84 9.41 17.55
C THR A 683 13.90 10.38 17.04
N TYR A 684 14.24 11.42 17.82
CA TYR A 684 15.25 12.38 17.44
C TYR A 684 16.65 11.78 17.40
N TYR A 685 16.96 10.90 18.35
CA TYR A 685 18.24 10.22 18.39
C TYR A 685 18.39 9.23 17.23
N ASP A 686 17.39 8.37 16.99
CA ASP A 686 17.44 7.30 16.00
C ASP A 686 17.55 7.82 14.56
N VAL A 687 16.91 8.95 14.26
CA VAL A 687 16.93 9.58 12.91
C VAL A 687 18.18 10.49 12.74
N SER A 688 19.09 10.55 13.72
CA SER A 688 20.26 11.44 13.67
C SER A 688 21.58 10.67 13.72
N LYS A 689 22.65 11.25 13.16
CA LYS A 689 23.99 10.66 13.20
C LYS A 689 24.62 10.85 14.57
N ALA A 690 24.53 9.84 15.43
CA ALA A 690 25.07 9.91 16.78
C ALA A 690 26.62 9.92 16.82
N ILE A 691 27.20 10.67 17.77
CA ILE A 691 28.63 10.67 18.05
C ILE A 691 28.92 10.57 19.56
N SER A 692 29.90 9.74 19.90
CA SER A 692 30.41 9.59 21.26
C SER A 692 31.52 10.61 21.52
N ASN A 693 31.17 11.74 22.14
CA ASN A 693 32.09 12.80 22.55
C ASN A 693 32.56 12.64 24.01
N ALA A 694 33.42 13.55 24.49
CA ALA A 694 33.89 13.58 25.87
C ALA A 694 32.74 13.70 26.89
N GLU A 695 32.79 12.90 27.96
CA GLU A 695 31.75 12.83 29.00
C GLU A 695 31.53 14.15 29.77
N LYS A 696 32.58 14.96 29.93
CA LYS A 696 32.59 16.16 30.79
C LYS A 696 32.42 17.46 30.01
N ALA A 697 31.64 17.45 28.93
CA ALA A 697 31.37 18.64 28.13
C ALA A 697 30.13 19.40 28.63
N SER A 698 30.10 20.72 28.42
CA SER A 698 28.96 21.58 28.77
C SER A 698 27.80 21.42 27.78
N VAL A 699 26.61 21.92 28.14
CA VAL A 699 25.44 21.94 27.21
C VAL A 699 25.78 22.66 25.91
N VAL A 700 26.62 23.71 25.98
CA VAL A 700 27.00 24.50 24.81
C VAL A 700 27.90 23.70 23.87
N ASP A 701 28.84 22.92 24.41
CA ASP A 701 29.70 22.03 23.63
C ASP A 701 28.89 20.97 22.85
N TYR A 702 27.83 20.44 23.48
CA TYR A 702 26.93 19.51 22.83
C TYR A 702 26.10 20.17 21.73
N ILE A 703 25.59 21.38 21.94
CA ILE A 703 24.88 22.15 20.90
C ILE A 703 25.81 22.42 19.71
N ARG A 704 27.07 22.81 19.96
CA ARG A 704 28.07 23.02 18.91
C ARG A 704 28.34 21.73 18.13
N THR A 705 28.48 20.60 18.81
CA THR A 705 28.60 19.29 18.13
C THR A 705 27.41 19.06 17.19
N ALA A 706 26.21 19.37 17.66
CA ALA A 706 24.98 19.23 16.87
C ALA A 706 24.93 20.17 15.66
N THR A 707 25.60 21.33 15.68
CA THR A 707 25.70 22.21 14.50
C THR A 707 26.42 21.58 13.31
N SER A 708 27.30 20.60 13.55
CA SER A 708 27.98 19.83 12.50
C SER A 708 27.16 18.61 12.04
N ASP A 709 25.85 18.63 12.27
CA ASP A 709 24.89 17.55 12.01
C ASP A 709 25.25 16.20 12.66
N LYS A 710 25.76 16.26 13.89
CA LYS A 710 26.11 15.10 14.71
C LYS A 710 25.42 15.16 16.06
N PHE A 711 24.60 14.17 16.39
CA PHE A 711 23.85 14.14 17.65
C PHE A 711 24.74 13.66 18.82
N PRO A 712 24.92 14.45 19.89
CA PRO A 712 25.86 14.11 20.96
C PRO A 712 25.27 13.07 21.93
N THR A 713 25.83 11.85 21.95
CA THR A 713 25.36 10.75 22.82
C THR A 713 25.42 11.08 24.31
N PRO A 714 26.50 11.67 24.87
CA PRO A 714 26.50 12.03 26.29
C PRO A 714 25.44 13.08 26.65
N GLY A 715 25.20 14.05 25.75
CA GLY A 715 24.16 15.06 25.92
C GLY A 715 22.74 14.48 25.85
N TYR A 716 22.52 13.51 24.97
CA TYR A 716 21.27 12.74 24.86
C TYR A 716 20.96 11.99 26.17
N LEU A 717 21.94 11.22 26.66
CA LEU A 717 21.81 10.47 27.92
C LEU A 717 21.53 11.40 29.09
N LYS A 718 22.10 12.61 29.10
CA LYS A 718 21.80 13.61 30.13
C LYS A 718 20.36 14.10 30.08
N CYS A 719 19.80 14.22 28.88
CA CYS A 719 18.39 14.54 28.70
C CYS A 719 17.50 13.40 29.25
N LEU A 720 17.83 12.13 28.94
CA LEU A 720 17.11 10.98 29.50
C LEU A 720 17.17 10.92 31.03
N GLU A 721 18.35 11.13 31.63
CA GLU A 721 18.50 11.21 33.09
C GLU A 721 17.62 12.29 33.71
N ASN A 722 17.46 13.43 33.03
CA ASN A 722 16.62 14.52 33.51
C ASN A 722 15.13 14.13 33.48
N VAL A 723 14.69 13.44 32.41
CA VAL A 723 13.33 12.87 32.34
C VAL A 723 13.13 11.87 33.47
N ILE A 724 14.03 10.89 33.63
CA ILE A 724 13.97 9.87 34.69
C ILE A 724 13.76 10.50 36.06
N LYS A 725 14.63 11.45 36.44
CA LYS A 725 14.59 12.09 37.77
C LYS A 725 13.33 12.91 38.00
N LYS A 726 12.69 13.38 36.93
CA LYS A 726 11.48 14.20 37.01
C LYS A 726 10.20 13.38 36.89
N THR A 727 10.25 12.17 36.34
CA THR A 727 9.10 11.26 36.27
C THR A 727 8.70 10.75 37.66
N LYS A 728 7.39 10.77 37.92
CA LYS A 728 6.77 10.22 39.13
C LYS A 728 7.01 8.71 39.20
N THR A 729 7.45 8.23 40.35
CA THR A 729 7.61 6.80 40.59
C THR A 729 6.24 6.14 40.76
N PRO A 730 5.93 5.06 40.04
CA PRO A 730 4.67 4.35 40.23
C PRO A 730 4.66 3.58 41.55
N LEU A 731 3.48 3.35 42.12
CA LEU A 731 3.29 2.47 43.28
C LEU A 731 3.35 0.96 42.92
N LEU A 732 3.57 0.65 41.64
CA LEU A 732 3.48 -0.70 41.08
C LEU A 732 4.78 -1.47 41.27
N ASN A 733 4.67 -2.76 41.60
CA ASN A 733 5.80 -3.67 41.54
C ASN A 733 6.13 -3.98 40.07
N LEU A 734 7.19 -3.35 39.55
CA LEU A 734 7.64 -3.54 38.17
C LEU A 734 8.02 -5.00 37.87
N GLY A 735 8.44 -5.75 38.88
CA GLY A 735 8.74 -7.18 38.77
C GLY A 735 7.53 -8.05 38.47
N LEU A 736 6.30 -7.60 38.71
CA LEU A 736 5.05 -8.32 38.38
C LEU A 736 4.12 -7.51 37.47
N THR A 737 4.61 -6.41 36.90
CA THR A 737 3.81 -5.57 36.01
C THR A 737 3.67 -6.22 34.64
N ASP A 738 2.46 -6.24 34.08
CA ASP A 738 2.20 -6.80 32.75
C ASP A 738 2.54 -5.78 31.65
N PHE A 739 3.60 -6.04 30.87
CA PHE A 739 4.07 -5.17 29.77
C PHE A 739 3.48 -5.49 28.37
N SER A 740 2.45 -6.34 28.28
CA SER A 740 1.85 -6.74 26.99
C SER A 740 0.86 -5.73 26.37
N GLY A 741 0.40 -4.73 27.14
CA GLY A 741 -0.61 -3.76 26.70
C GLY A 741 -0.06 -2.36 26.34
N ASP A 742 -0.84 -1.59 25.58
CA ASP A 742 -0.46 -0.29 25.00
C ASP A 742 -0.62 0.93 25.94
N ASN A 743 -0.67 0.73 27.26
CA ASN A 743 -0.75 1.84 28.21
C ASN A 743 0.57 2.64 28.22
N SER A 744 0.48 3.96 28.37
CA SER A 744 1.62 4.89 28.44
C SER A 744 2.63 4.52 29.51
N ASP A 745 2.16 4.00 30.65
CA ASP A 745 3.02 3.58 31.77
C ASP A 745 3.93 2.42 31.36
N LYS A 746 3.36 1.42 30.70
CA LYS A 746 4.08 0.23 30.22
C LYS A 746 5.06 0.61 29.13
N LYS A 747 4.61 1.45 28.19
CA LYS A 747 5.41 1.94 27.07
C LYS A 747 6.63 2.72 27.53
N TYR A 748 6.52 3.53 28.59
CA TYR A 748 7.64 4.25 29.19
C TYR A 748 8.79 3.31 29.57
N PHE A 749 8.48 2.30 30.38
CA PHE A 749 9.48 1.36 30.91
C PHE A 749 10.06 0.48 29.80
N VAL A 750 9.23 0.00 28.87
CA VAL A 750 9.68 -0.81 27.72
C VAL A 750 10.65 0.00 26.85
N LEU A 751 10.26 1.21 26.45
CA LEU A 751 11.07 2.06 25.56
C LEU A 751 12.39 2.47 26.23
N LEU A 752 12.33 2.91 27.49
CA LEU A 752 13.52 3.36 28.21
C LEU A 752 14.49 2.22 28.52
N SER A 753 13.98 1.05 28.91
CA SER A 753 14.81 -0.15 29.12
C SER A 753 15.50 -0.56 27.81
N ASN A 754 14.78 -0.58 26.69
CA ASN A 754 15.35 -0.93 25.39
C ASN A 754 16.51 0.01 25.00
N VAL A 755 16.31 1.32 25.18
CA VAL A 755 17.32 2.35 24.86
C VAL A 755 18.55 2.24 25.76
N LEU A 756 18.37 2.02 27.06
CA LEU A 756 19.47 2.02 28.03
C LEU A 756 20.23 0.70 28.11
N MET A 757 19.65 -0.41 27.62
CA MET A 757 20.28 -1.72 27.63
C MET A 757 21.30 -1.89 26.48
N ASN A 758 22.36 -1.08 26.52
CA ASN A 758 23.45 -1.07 25.54
C ASN A 758 24.78 -1.48 26.19
N LYS A 759 25.72 -2.04 25.42
CA LYS A 759 27.07 -2.40 25.90
C LYS A 759 27.94 -1.19 26.23
N ASN A 760 27.66 -0.04 25.64
CA ASN A 760 28.44 1.18 25.84
C ASN A 760 28.37 1.65 27.30
N HIS A 761 29.53 1.95 27.90
CA HIS A 761 29.67 2.30 29.31
C HIS A 761 28.88 3.56 29.70
N LEU A 762 28.64 4.48 28.76
CA LEU A 762 27.82 5.67 28.97
C LEU A 762 26.36 5.31 29.28
N TYR A 763 25.80 4.38 28.51
CA TYR A 763 24.44 3.89 28.70
C TYR A 763 24.32 3.12 30.01
N ARG A 764 25.36 2.36 30.39
CA ARG A 764 25.39 1.65 31.67
C ARG A 764 25.29 2.60 32.87
N LYS A 765 25.94 3.77 32.83
CA LYS A 765 25.80 4.79 33.88
C LYS A 765 24.36 5.29 34.00
N SER A 766 23.73 5.65 32.88
CA SER A 766 22.34 6.12 32.88
C SER A 766 21.33 5.01 33.19
N LEU A 767 21.64 3.75 32.85
CA LEU A 767 20.88 2.56 33.26
C LEU A 767 20.86 2.41 34.79
N VAL A 768 21.98 2.63 35.47
CA VAL A 768 22.01 2.62 36.95
C VAL A 768 21.14 3.73 37.53
N VAL A 769 21.16 4.93 36.95
CA VAL A 769 20.27 6.04 37.38
C VAL A 769 18.80 5.65 37.21
N TYR A 770 18.45 5.05 36.07
CA TYR A 770 17.11 4.55 35.79
C TYR A 770 16.65 3.49 36.80
N LEU A 771 17.44 2.44 36.99
CA LEU A 771 17.09 1.34 37.89
C LEU A 771 17.02 1.79 39.36
N ASN A 772 17.92 2.68 39.81
CA ASN A 772 17.89 3.20 41.18
C ASN A 772 16.71 4.14 41.43
N HIS A 773 16.17 4.78 40.39
CA HIS A 773 15.02 5.69 40.55
C HIS A 773 13.71 4.91 40.71
N PHE A 774 13.54 3.80 39.99
CA PHE A 774 12.28 3.06 39.95
C PHE A 774 12.25 1.76 40.75
N CYS A 775 13.40 1.18 41.10
CA CYS A 775 13.49 -0.04 41.89
C CYS A 775 14.13 0.23 43.25
N VAL A 776 13.50 -0.28 44.31
CA VAL A 776 13.92 -0.05 45.71
C VAL A 776 15.23 -0.75 46.04
N ASP A 777 15.37 -2.01 45.65
CA ASP A 777 16.52 -2.86 45.95
C ASP A 777 17.03 -3.60 44.71
N TRP A 778 18.14 -4.34 44.86
CA TRP A 778 18.71 -5.11 43.75
C TRP A 778 17.82 -6.28 43.32
N LEU A 779 17.12 -6.92 44.25
CA LEU A 779 16.18 -8.00 43.95
C LEU A 779 15.06 -7.53 43.00
N SER A 780 14.46 -6.38 43.29
CA SER A 780 13.42 -5.75 42.47
C SER A 780 13.93 -5.36 41.08
N LYS A 781 15.23 -5.03 40.94
CA LYS A 781 15.86 -4.77 39.63
C LYS A 781 16.00 -6.06 38.83
N VAL A 782 16.42 -7.15 39.46
CA VAL A 782 16.51 -8.46 38.83
C VAL A 782 15.14 -8.91 38.34
N ASP A 783 14.12 -8.86 39.20
CA ASP A 783 12.76 -9.28 38.86
C ASP A 783 12.15 -8.41 37.76
N PHE A 784 12.36 -7.08 37.81
CA PHE A 784 11.91 -6.18 36.74
C PHE A 784 12.55 -6.51 35.39
N LEU A 785 13.88 -6.67 35.36
CA LEU A 785 14.61 -6.96 34.12
C LEU A 785 14.26 -8.35 33.55
N LEU A 786 14.09 -9.36 34.40
CA LEU A 786 13.66 -10.70 33.97
C LEU A 786 12.21 -10.70 33.47
N ASN A 787 11.31 -9.94 34.11
CA ASN A 787 9.94 -9.76 33.66
C ASN A 787 9.90 -9.13 32.24
N LEU A 788 10.75 -8.12 31.98
CA LEU A 788 10.90 -7.55 30.63
C LEU A 788 11.44 -8.57 29.61
N CYS A 789 12.40 -9.42 30.00
CA CYS A 789 12.95 -10.45 29.11
C CYS A 789 11.92 -11.47 28.64
N ILE A 790 10.91 -11.80 29.45
CA ILE A 790 9.84 -12.73 29.06
C ILE A 790 8.61 -12.03 28.45
N SER A 791 8.49 -10.71 28.60
CA SER A 791 7.43 -9.96 27.94
C SER A 791 7.68 -9.97 26.43
N GLU A 792 6.80 -10.62 25.65
CA GLU A 792 6.88 -10.49 24.18
C GLU A 792 6.29 -9.13 23.80
N ASN A 793 7.17 -8.13 23.69
CA ASN A 793 6.84 -6.82 23.16
C ASN A 793 7.65 -6.58 21.87
N LYS A 794 7.02 -6.02 20.84
CA LYS A 794 7.67 -5.76 19.53
C LYS A 794 8.96 -4.91 19.66
N CYS A 795 9.07 -4.09 20.70
CA CYS A 795 10.23 -3.24 20.93
C CYS A 795 11.42 -3.96 21.59
N LEU A 796 11.21 -5.14 22.19
CA LEU A 796 12.22 -5.87 22.95
C LEU A 796 12.69 -7.09 22.14
N ASP A 797 13.70 -6.88 21.31
CA ASP A 797 14.23 -7.92 20.44
C ASP A 797 15.09 -8.96 21.19
N THR A 798 15.55 -9.96 20.47
CA THR A 798 16.42 -11.01 21.03
C THR A 798 17.75 -10.45 21.53
N ASN A 799 18.22 -9.30 21.01
CA ASN A 799 19.45 -8.66 21.49
C ASN A 799 19.22 -8.02 22.86
N PHE A 800 18.10 -7.34 23.07
CA PHE A 800 17.71 -6.81 24.38
C PHE A 800 17.73 -7.89 25.46
N LYS A 801 17.12 -9.06 25.19
CA LYS A 801 17.12 -10.19 26.13
C LYS A 801 18.54 -10.65 26.47
N LYS A 802 19.39 -10.82 25.46
CA LYS A 802 20.80 -11.24 25.63
C LYS A 802 21.58 -10.23 26.46
N GLU A 803 21.50 -8.95 26.13
CA GLU A 803 22.23 -7.89 26.84
C GLU A 803 21.75 -7.73 28.28
N THR A 804 20.44 -7.85 28.51
CA THR A 804 19.86 -7.83 29.86
C THR A 804 20.36 -9.01 30.69
N LEU A 805 20.30 -10.24 30.15
CA LEU A 805 20.76 -11.43 30.88
C LEU A 805 22.27 -11.40 31.14
N ASN A 806 23.08 -10.90 30.19
CA ASN A 806 24.51 -10.70 30.40
C ASN A 806 24.79 -9.64 31.46
N TYR A 807 24.04 -8.54 31.47
CA TYR A 807 24.14 -7.52 32.53
C TYR A 807 23.79 -8.12 33.89
N LEU A 808 22.70 -8.87 34.00
CA LEU A 808 22.30 -9.55 35.23
C LEU A 808 23.39 -10.53 35.69
N LEU A 809 23.87 -11.40 34.80
CA LEU A 809 24.93 -12.37 35.11
C LEU A 809 26.21 -11.70 35.63
N GLN A 810 26.66 -10.62 34.98
CA GLN A 810 27.85 -9.88 35.41
C GLN A 810 27.69 -9.28 36.81
N ASN A 811 26.55 -8.67 37.11
CA ASN A 811 26.31 -8.06 38.42
C ASN A 811 26.04 -9.11 39.50
N LEU A 812 25.33 -10.20 39.19
CA LEU A 812 25.10 -11.29 40.14
C LEU A 812 26.40 -12.01 40.51
N LYS A 813 27.36 -12.15 39.58
CA LYS A 813 28.71 -12.67 39.88
C LYS A 813 29.52 -11.79 40.85
N ALA A 814 29.18 -10.50 40.93
CA ALA A 814 29.86 -9.54 41.80
C ALA A 814 29.25 -9.47 43.21
N LEU A 815 28.10 -10.12 43.46
CA LEU A 815 27.47 -10.18 44.77
C LEU A 815 28.14 -11.20 45.70
N GLU A 816 27.94 -11.03 47.00
CA GLU A 816 28.37 -12.01 47.98
C GLU A 816 27.55 -13.31 47.88
N ARG A 817 28.15 -14.43 48.29
CA ARG A 817 27.51 -15.75 48.20
C ARG A 817 26.14 -15.80 48.89
N ASP A 818 25.99 -15.15 50.04
CA ASP A 818 24.74 -15.18 50.80
C ASP A 818 23.63 -14.33 50.14
N GLU A 819 24.00 -13.26 49.44
CA GLU A 819 23.06 -12.44 48.67
C GLU A 819 22.54 -13.18 47.43
N VAL A 820 23.36 -14.05 46.82
CA VAL A 820 22.95 -14.86 45.65
C VAL A 820 21.99 -15.99 46.04
N LYS A 821 22.06 -16.52 47.26
CA LYS A 821 21.18 -17.62 47.72
C LYS A 821 19.70 -17.23 47.72
N GLN A 822 19.38 -15.95 47.96
CA GLN A 822 17.98 -15.53 48.13
C GLN A 822 17.11 -15.71 46.87
N TYR A 823 17.71 -15.77 45.68
CA TYR A 823 17.00 -15.83 44.39
C TYR A 823 16.41 -17.21 44.06
N ILE A 824 16.84 -18.27 44.76
CA ILE A 824 16.42 -19.66 44.51
C ILE A 824 15.20 -20.08 45.35
N TYR A 825 14.79 -19.27 46.33
CA TYR A 825 13.65 -19.58 47.19
C TYR A 825 12.31 -19.43 46.45
N ILE A 826 11.34 -20.29 46.81
CA ILE A 826 10.04 -20.40 46.14
C ILE A 826 9.23 -19.10 46.19
N GLU A 827 9.42 -18.30 47.24
CA GLU A 827 8.72 -17.03 47.45
C GLU A 827 9.08 -15.95 46.43
N LYS A 828 10.18 -16.12 45.69
CA LYS A 828 10.68 -15.13 44.72
C LYS A 828 10.27 -15.51 43.29
N PRO A 829 9.80 -14.56 42.47
CA PRO A 829 9.40 -14.84 41.08
C PRO A 829 10.62 -15.05 40.16
N THR A 830 11.82 -14.65 40.58
CA THR A 830 13.09 -14.75 39.83
C THR A 830 13.27 -16.14 39.19
N SER A 831 13.13 -17.20 39.99
CA SER A 831 13.32 -18.57 39.52
C SER A 831 12.27 -19.01 38.49
N THR A 832 11.05 -18.47 38.60
CA THR A 832 9.97 -18.72 37.63
C THR A 832 10.26 -18.06 36.29
N TYR A 833 10.83 -16.86 36.28
CA TYR A 833 11.27 -16.21 35.04
C TYR A 833 12.37 -16.99 34.33
N LEU A 834 13.37 -17.45 35.08
CA LEU A 834 14.46 -18.27 34.53
C LEU A 834 13.93 -19.59 33.94
N LEU A 835 12.96 -20.24 34.60
CA LEU A 835 12.32 -21.45 34.08
C LEU A 835 11.67 -21.22 32.71
N ILE A 836 11.01 -20.08 32.51
CA ILE A 836 10.38 -19.74 31.23
C ILE A 836 11.42 -19.41 30.17
N LEU A 837 12.48 -18.69 30.53
CA LEU A 837 13.58 -18.36 29.62
C LEU A 837 14.34 -19.59 29.11
N LEU A 838 14.31 -20.71 29.83
CA LEU A 838 14.82 -21.99 29.33
C LEU A 838 13.98 -22.57 28.18
N SER A 839 12.74 -22.12 28.02
CA SER A 839 11.86 -22.50 26.90
C SER A 839 11.82 -21.42 25.79
N ASP A 840 12.68 -20.39 25.86
CA ASP A 840 12.80 -19.36 24.83
C ASP A 840 13.33 -20.00 23.53
N PRO A 841 12.81 -19.65 22.35
CA PRO A 841 13.23 -20.26 21.08
C PRO A 841 14.70 -19.97 20.73
N GLU A 842 15.29 -18.88 21.23
CA GLU A 842 16.68 -18.54 20.94
C GLU A 842 17.66 -19.34 21.82
N GLU A 843 18.51 -20.17 21.19
CA GLU A 843 19.55 -20.97 21.84
C GLU A 843 20.47 -20.15 22.75
N LYS A 844 20.89 -18.96 22.29
CA LYS A 844 21.78 -18.07 23.06
C LYS A 844 21.13 -17.54 24.33
N VAL A 845 19.81 -17.31 24.34
CA VAL A 845 19.07 -16.90 25.55
C VAL A 845 19.05 -18.05 26.55
N ARG A 846 18.78 -19.28 26.08
CA ARG A 846 18.84 -20.49 26.92
C ARG A 846 20.23 -20.70 27.55
N LYS A 847 21.31 -20.52 26.77
CA LYS A 847 22.70 -20.64 27.26
C LYS A 847 23.01 -19.67 28.40
N VAL A 848 22.74 -18.37 28.25
CA VAL A 848 23.01 -17.37 29.31
C VAL A 848 22.12 -17.61 30.52
N THR A 849 20.87 -18.04 30.31
CA THR A 849 19.95 -18.43 31.39
C THR A 849 20.52 -19.59 32.21
N PHE A 850 21.10 -20.61 31.57
CA PHE A 850 21.80 -21.69 32.27
C PHE A 850 22.99 -21.19 33.08
N GLU A 851 23.77 -20.22 32.60
CA GLU A 851 24.88 -19.65 33.38
C GLU A 851 24.40 -18.95 34.67
N ILE A 852 23.24 -18.27 34.63
CA ILE A 852 22.62 -17.67 35.82
C ILE A 852 22.13 -18.77 36.77
N ILE A 853 21.49 -19.81 36.24
CA ILE A 853 21.02 -20.95 37.05
C ILE A 853 22.19 -21.67 37.71
N GLU A 854 23.29 -21.91 36.98
CA GLU A 854 24.51 -22.50 37.52
C GLU A 854 25.13 -21.64 38.63
N LEU A 855 25.09 -20.32 38.51
CA LEU A 855 25.51 -19.42 39.59
C LEU A 855 24.66 -19.64 40.86
N PHE A 856 23.34 -19.76 40.71
CA PHE A 856 22.42 -19.96 41.85
C PHE A 856 22.60 -21.35 42.48
N THR A 857 22.79 -22.40 41.68
CA THR A 857 22.98 -23.77 42.21
C THR A 857 24.37 -23.98 42.79
N ASN A 858 25.44 -23.44 42.19
CA ASN A 858 26.81 -23.65 42.69
C ASN A 858 27.06 -23.00 44.07
N VAL A 859 26.28 -21.97 44.43
CA VAL A 859 26.36 -21.28 45.73
C VAL A 859 25.42 -21.91 46.78
N SER A 860 24.55 -22.83 46.35
CA SER A 860 23.51 -23.47 47.15
C SER A 860 23.82 -24.95 47.34
N THR A 861 23.67 -25.51 48.54
CA THR A 861 24.06 -26.92 48.80
C THR A 861 22.89 -27.86 49.11
N ARG A 862 21.79 -27.36 49.69
CA ARG A 862 20.49 -28.02 49.94
C ARG A 862 19.56 -27.06 50.68
N TYR A 863 18.41 -26.71 50.10
CA TYR A 863 17.43 -25.83 50.76
C TYR A 863 16.02 -26.38 50.64
N SER A 864 15.31 -26.44 51.78
CA SER A 864 13.86 -26.63 51.80
C SER A 864 13.17 -25.38 51.21
N HIS A 865 12.03 -25.58 50.56
CA HIS A 865 11.26 -24.50 49.94
C HIS A 865 12.05 -23.69 48.89
N SER A 866 12.86 -24.36 48.07
CA SER A 866 13.66 -23.75 47.00
C SER A 866 13.52 -24.48 45.67
N TYR A 867 13.87 -23.80 44.57
CA TYR A 867 13.97 -24.34 43.22
C TYR A 867 15.26 -25.14 42.95
N TYR A 868 16.12 -25.35 43.96
CA TYR A 868 17.45 -25.98 43.82
C TYR A 868 17.38 -27.34 43.11
N TYR A 869 16.52 -28.25 43.59
CA TYR A 869 16.41 -29.59 43.01
C TYR A 869 15.84 -29.58 41.59
N LEU A 870 14.93 -28.65 41.30
CA LEU A 870 14.43 -28.48 39.94
C LEU A 870 15.54 -28.06 38.98
N PHE A 871 16.30 -27.04 39.35
CA PHE A 871 17.40 -26.52 38.52
C PHE A 871 18.55 -27.51 38.36
N GLU A 872 18.89 -28.30 39.37
CA GLU A 872 19.88 -29.37 39.25
C GLU A 872 19.46 -30.46 38.25
N VAL A 873 18.17 -30.80 38.19
CA VAL A 873 17.66 -31.74 37.17
C VAL A 873 17.68 -31.11 35.79
N LEU A 874 17.21 -29.87 35.63
CA LEU A 874 17.26 -29.16 34.35
C LEU A 874 18.70 -29.00 33.84
N ARG A 875 19.68 -28.81 34.74
CA ARG A 875 21.11 -28.76 34.41
C ARG A 875 21.64 -30.08 33.85
N LYS A 876 21.15 -31.23 34.32
CA LYS A 876 21.54 -32.54 33.76
C LYS A 876 21.06 -32.73 32.32
N HIS A 877 19.91 -32.13 31.99
CA HIS A 877 19.35 -32.12 30.64
C HIS A 877 19.72 -30.84 29.86
N LYS A 878 20.82 -30.16 30.23
CA LYS A 878 21.23 -28.89 29.62
C LYS A 878 21.40 -28.99 28.11
N GLU A 879 22.05 -30.04 27.62
CA GLU A 879 22.28 -30.23 26.17
C GLU A 879 20.96 -30.41 25.42
N GLU A 880 20.04 -31.23 25.96
CA GLU A 880 18.70 -31.45 25.39
C GLU A 880 17.89 -30.15 25.31
N ILE A 881 17.86 -29.36 26.39
CA ILE A 881 17.14 -28.08 26.45
C ILE A 881 17.78 -27.03 25.53
N ILE A 882 19.12 -27.01 25.42
CA ILE A 882 19.81 -26.11 24.48
C ILE A 882 19.51 -26.51 23.04
N MET A 883 19.39 -27.79 22.71
CA MET A 883 19.06 -28.24 21.35
C MET A 883 17.58 -28.04 21.00
N ASP A 884 16.67 -28.26 21.95
CA ASP A 884 15.23 -28.22 21.73
C ASP A 884 14.51 -27.49 22.88
N HIS A 885 13.85 -26.37 22.53
CA HIS A 885 13.15 -25.51 23.50
C HIS A 885 11.84 -26.12 24.02
N GLU A 886 11.38 -27.25 23.47
CA GLU A 886 10.16 -27.96 23.91
C GLU A 886 10.43 -29.07 24.92
N GLN A 887 11.68 -29.31 25.30
CA GLN A 887 12.05 -30.35 26.27
C GLN A 887 11.68 -30.01 27.71
N VAL A 888 11.60 -28.72 28.07
CA VAL A 888 11.33 -28.27 29.45
C VAL A 888 10.01 -28.83 29.99
N PRO A 889 8.86 -28.77 29.27
CA PRO A 889 7.62 -29.43 29.71
C PRO A 889 7.73 -30.93 30.00
N LEU A 890 8.46 -31.69 29.17
CA LEU A 890 8.62 -33.14 29.35
C LEU A 890 9.46 -33.47 30.58
N ILE A 891 10.54 -32.70 30.80
CA ILE A 891 11.40 -32.85 31.99
C ILE A 891 10.61 -32.49 33.25
N LEU A 892 9.81 -31.42 33.22
CA LEU A 892 8.95 -31.02 34.33
C LEU A 892 7.90 -32.08 34.66
N PHE A 893 7.32 -32.74 33.66
CA PHE A 893 6.40 -33.86 33.87
C PHE A 893 7.07 -35.03 34.61
N ASN A 894 8.23 -35.47 34.14
CA ASN A 894 8.97 -36.57 34.78
C ASN A 894 9.42 -36.25 36.22
N LEU A 895 9.55 -34.96 36.55
CA LEU A 895 10.03 -34.52 37.86
C LEU A 895 8.90 -34.18 38.84
N ILE A 896 7.95 -33.34 38.43
CA ILE A 896 6.97 -32.67 39.30
C ILE A 896 5.60 -33.38 39.31
N ASP A 897 5.33 -34.29 38.38
CA ASP A 897 4.09 -35.05 38.37
C ASP A 897 3.91 -35.84 39.69
N PRO A 898 2.73 -35.77 40.34
CA PRO A 898 2.48 -36.48 41.60
C PRO A 898 2.68 -37.99 41.53
N SER A 899 2.57 -38.61 40.35
CA SER A 899 2.86 -40.03 40.14
C SER A 899 4.36 -40.31 40.11
N SER A 900 5.16 -39.42 39.51
CA SER A 900 6.62 -39.51 39.35
C SER A 900 7.44 -39.02 40.56
N ALA A 901 6.83 -38.24 41.46
CA ALA A 901 7.49 -37.69 42.64
C ALA A 901 7.45 -38.61 43.88
N LYS A 902 6.61 -39.66 43.87
CA LYS A 902 6.43 -40.58 45.00
C LYS A 902 7.74 -41.31 45.35
N GLY A 903 8.10 -41.30 46.64
CA GLY A 903 9.28 -42.01 47.17
C GLY A 903 10.63 -41.29 47.02
N LYS A 904 10.69 -40.11 46.39
CA LYS A 904 11.93 -39.33 46.26
C LYS A 904 12.19 -38.50 47.53
N ARG A 905 13.47 -38.39 47.95
CA ARG A 905 13.91 -37.64 49.15
C ARG A 905 13.48 -36.15 49.16
N TYR A 906 13.24 -35.58 47.98
CA TYR A 906 12.90 -34.17 47.75
C TYR A 906 11.44 -33.98 47.27
N ALA A 907 10.57 -34.98 47.46
CA ALA A 907 9.18 -34.94 47.02
C ALA A 907 8.38 -33.76 47.62
N ASN A 908 8.67 -33.38 48.87
CA ASN A 908 8.01 -32.25 49.53
C ASN A 908 8.35 -30.91 48.86
N ASP A 909 9.62 -30.68 48.52
CA ASP A 909 10.05 -29.45 47.83
C ASP A 909 9.45 -29.38 46.42
N LEU A 910 9.43 -30.49 45.68
CA LEU A 910 8.79 -30.53 44.36
C LEU A 910 7.28 -30.29 44.42
N ASN A 911 6.59 -30.78 45.45
CA ASN A 911 5.19 -30.48 45.69
C ASN A 911 4.97 -29.00 46.02
N SER A 912 5.84 -28.38 46.82
CA SER A 912 5.80 -26.94 47.13
C SER A 912 6.05 -26.08 45.90
N ILE A 913 7.03 -26.46 45.06
CA ILE A 913 7.27 -25.81 43.75
C ILE A 913 6.03 -25.90 42.88
N ARG A 914 5.44 -27.10 42.76
CA ARG A 914 4.22 -27.33 41.96
C ARG A 914 3.08 -26.41 42.39
N LYS A 915 2.80 -26.34 43.69
CA LYS A 915 1.75 -25.48 44.25
C LYS A 915 2.05 -24.00 43.98
N ASN A 916 3.31 -23.57 44.08
CA ASN A 916 3.68 -22.18 43.82
C ASN A 916 3.58 -21.80 42.34
N LEU A 917 4.04 -22.66 41.42
CA LEU A 917 3.92 -22.42 39.98
C LEU A 917 2.44 -22.33 39.56
N LEU A 918 1.58 -23.20 40.10
CA LEU A 918 0.13 -23.14 39.89
C LEU A 918 -0.48 -21.85 40.47
N LYS A 919 -0.14 -21.50 41.71
CA LYS A 919 -0.58 -20.27 42.36
C LYS A 919 -0.21 -19.04 41.54
N LEU A 920 1.01 -18.97 41.01
CA LEU A 920 1.45 -17.86 40.15
C LEU A 920 0.70 -17.84 38.81
N ALA A 921 0.47 -19.00 38.19
CA ALA A 921 -0.29 -19.10 36.95
C ALA A 921 -1.75 -18.61 37.10
N CYS A 922 -2.36 -18.83 38.27
CA CYS A 922 -3.75 -18.46 38.53
C CYS A 922 -3.95 -17.08 39.21
N ASN A 923 -2.89 -16.44 39.72
CA ASN A 923 -3.00 -15.16 40.45
C ASN A 923 -3.35 -13.99 39.51
N GLU A 924 -4.28 -13.12 39.91
CA GLU A 924 -4.72 -11.94 39.14
C GLU A 924 -3.58 -10.97 38.81
N VAL A 925 -2.63 -10.76 39.74
CA VAL A 925 -1.54 -9.78 39.60
C VAL A 925 -0.42 -10.27 38.66
N THR A 926 -0.37 -11.58 38.36
CA THR A 926 0.67 -12.15 37.50
C THR A 926 0.47 -11.72 36.03
N PRO A 927 1.53 -11.26 35.33
CA PRO A 927 1.47 -10.94 33.91
C PRO A 927 0.94 -12.09 33.04
N ILE A 928 0.14 -11.77 32.02
CA ILE A 928 -0.53 -12.80 31.21
C ILE A 928 0.46 -13.71 30.46
N TYR A 929 1.58 -13.16 30.00
CA TYR A 929 2.64 -13.94 29.33
C TYR A 929 3.39 -14.87 30.31
N LEU A 930 3.53 -14.46 31.57
CA LEU A 930 4.07 -15.33 32.63
C LEU A 930 3.10 -16.49 32.90
N LYS A 931 1.78 -16.22 32.96
CA LYS A 931 0.76 -17.28 33.06
C LYS A 931 0.82 -18.27 31.90
N ALA A 932 0.88 -17.75 30.67
CA ALA A 932 0.97 -18.55 29.46
C ALA A 932 2.24 -19.42 29.45
N GLY A 933 3.40 -18.84 29.79
CA GLY A 933 4.67 -19.57 29.89
C GLY A 933 4.63 -20.68 30.95
N LEU A 934 4.09 -20.39 32.13
CA LEU A 934 3.92 -21.38 33.20
C LEU A 934 3.01 -22.54 32.77
N LEU A 935 1.86 -22.25 32.17
CA LEU A 935 0.92 -23.28 31.72
C LEU A 935 1.48 -24.10 30.55
N LYS A 936 2.31 -23.50 29.69
CA LYS A 936 3.08 -24.20 28.66
C LYS A 936 4.11 -25.15 29.30
N SER A 937 4.89 -24.67 30.26
CA SER A 937 5.86 -25.49 31.01
C SER A 937 5.20 -26.64 31.78
N LEU A 938 3.95 -26.47 32.22
CA LEU A 938 3.19 -27.49 32.95
C LEU A 938 2.27 -28.33 32.05
N SER A 939 2.38 -28.26 30.72
CA SER A 939 1.39 -28.81 29.78
C SER A 939 1.04 -30.29 29.98
N HIS A 940 2.01 -31.09 30.43
CA HIS A 940 1.83 -32.53 30.64
C HIS A 940 1.49 -32.91 32.09
N VAL A 941 1.62 -31.98 33.04
CA VAL A 941 1.30 -32.23 34.46
C VAL A 941 -0.18 -31.93 34.67
N ASN A 942 -1.01 -32.97 34.77
CA ASN A 942 -2.46 -32.82 34.82
C ASN A 942 -3.07 -33.53 36.04
N THR A 943 -3.61 -32.76 37.00
CA THR A 943 -4.43 -33.27 38.11
C THR A 943 -5.76 -32.54 38.13
N PHE A 944 -6.80 -33.18 38.65
CA PHE A 944 -8.13 -32.57 38.72
C PHE A 944 -8.13 -31.24 39.48
N ASP A 945 -7.43 -31.14 40.62
CA ASP A 945 -7.34 -29.90 41.40
C ASP A 945 -6.69 -28.75 40.60
N MET A 946 -5.70 -29.06 39.74
CA MET A 946 -5.07 -28.08 38.86
C MET A 946 -6.00 -27.65 37.72
N LEU A 947 -6.70 -28.62 37.13
CA LEU A 947 -7.68 -28.36 36.10
C LEU A 947 -8.75 -27.41 36.63
N GLU A 948 -9.22 -27.63 37.86
CA GLU A 948 -10.29 -26.82 38.44
C GLU A 948 -9.86 -25.36 38.73
N GLU A 949 -8.64 -25.16 39.26
CA GLU A 949 -8.10 -23.81 39.47
C GLU A 949 -7.82 -23.08 38.14
N THR A 950 -7.28 -23.78 37.16
CA THR A 950 -6.95 -23.19 35.85
C THR A 950 -8.18 -22.99 34.96
N ALA A 951 -9.21 -23.83 35.12
CA ALA A 951 -10.50 -23.68 34.45
C ALA A 951 -11.21 -22.40 34.87
N LYS A 952 -11.16 -22.05 36.17
CA LYS A 952 -11.66 -20.77 36.65
C LYS A 952 -10.97 -19.59 35.96
N LEU A 953 -9.64 -19.60 35.87
CA LEU A 953 -8.87 -18.56 35.16
C LEU A 953 -9.29 -18.44 33.68
N ALA A 954 -9.41 -19.56 32.96
CA ALA A 954 -9.79 -19.54 31.55
C ALA A 954 -11.23 -19.02 31.36
N LEU A 955 -12.15 -19.39 32.26
CA LEU A 955 -13.52 -18.91 32.26
C LEU A 955 -13.58 -17.40 32.52
N ASP A 956 -12.84 -16.89 33.51
CA ASP A 956 -12.76 -15.46 33.81
C ASP A 956 -12.24 -14.66 32.61
N ILE A 957 -11.22 -15.18 31.90
CA ILE A 957 -10.71 -14.55 30.67
C ILE A 957 -11.79 -14.54 29.57
N LEU A 958 -12.50 -15.65 29.37
CA LEU A 958 -13.55 -15.78 28.35
C LEU A 958 -14.78 -14.92 28.63
N LEU A 959 -15.11 -14.66 29.90
CA LEU A 959 -16.22 -13.79 30.30
C LEU A 959 -15.87 -12.30 30.18
N GLN A 960 -14.61 -11.94 30.36
CA GLN A 960 -14.14 -10.54 30.32
C GLN A 960 -13.87 -10.02 28.89
N ASN A 961 -13.83 -10.86 27.86
CA ASN A 961 -13.50 -10.46 26.48
C ASN A 961 -14.63 -10.87 25.52
N SER A 962 -15.23 -9.92 24.80
CA SER A 962 -16.44 -10.16 24.00
C SER A 962 -16.18 -10.52 22.53
N GLU A 963 -15.03 -10.13 21.95
CA GLU A 963 -14.83 -10.22 20.48
C GLU A 963 -13.51 -10.88 20.07
N VAL A 964 -12.35 -10.34 20.48
CA VAL A 964 -11.03 -10.86 20.07
C VAL A 964 -10.14 -11.07 21.29
N ILE A 965 -9.57 -12.27 21.39
CA ILE A 965 -8.66 -12.65 22.47
C ILE A 965 -7.21 -12.51 21.99
N ASP A 966 -6.39 -11.82 22.79
CA ASP A 966 -4.96 -11.64 22.51
C ASP A 966 -4.17 -12.95 22.58
N LYS A 967 -2.97 -12.95 21.97
CA LYS A 967 -2.11 -14.14 21.82
C LYS A 967 -1.88 -14.90 23.13
N PHE A 968 -1.58 -14.20 24.22
CA PHE A 968 -1.23 -14.86 25.48
C PHE A 968 -2.45 -15.39 26.21
N LYS A 969 -3.57 -14.65 26.22
CA LYS A 969 -4.85 -15.17 26.71
C LYS A 969 -5.31 -16.38 25.91
N ALA A 970 -5.10 -16.38 24.59
CA ALA A 970 -5.38 -17.52 23.72
C ALA A 970 -4.57 -18.76 24.11
N ILE A 971 -3.25 -18.60 24.31
CA ILE A 971 -2.38 -19.69 24.79
C ILE A 971 -2.86 -20.21 26.16
N VAL A 972 -3.23 -19.33 27.09
CA VAL A 972 -3.78 -19.73 28.40
C VAL A 972 -5.03 -20.59 28.20
N ILE A 973 -6.02 -20.12 27.44
CA ILE A 973 -7.28 -20.86 27.19
C ILE A 973 -6.99 -22.21 26.53
N GLY A 974 -6.21 -22.24 25.45
CA GLY A 974 -5.90 -23.48 24.74
C GLY A 974 -5.17 -24.49 25.62
N LYS A 975 -4.19 -24.05 26.43
CA LYS A 975 -3.47 -24.94 27.36
C LYS A 975 -4.32 -25.39 28.54
N VAL A 976 -5.38 -24.67 28.91
CA VAL A 976 -6.34 -25.13 29.92
C VAL A 976 -7.34 -26.13 29.32
N ILE A 977 -7.88 -25.85 28.13
CA ILE A 977 -8.80 -26.76 27.44
C ILE A 977 -8.14 -28.10 27.14
N ASN A 978 -6.88 -28.11 26.68
CA ASN A 978 -6.12 -29.34 26.41
C ASN A 978 -5.82 -30.20 27.66
N ARG A 979 -6.14 -29.71 28.87
CA ARG A 979 -6.05 -30.49 30.11
C ARG A 979 -7.31 -31.30 30.38
N ILE A 980 -8.39 -31.09 29.63
CA ILE A 980 -9.61 -31.89 29.75
C ILE A 980 -9.38 -33.19 28.99
N ASP A 981 -9.11 -34.26 29.74
CA ASP A 981 -8.78 -35.58 29.20
C ASP A 981 -9.59 -36.69 29.87
N SER A 982 -9.42 -37.93 29.39
CA SER A 982 -10.04 -39.13 29.95
C SER A 982 -9.80 -39.35 31.44
N LYS A 983 -8.67 -38.88 31.97
CA LYS A 983 -8.26 -39.08 33.38
C LYS A 983 -8.92 -38.09 34.32
N THR A 984 -9.22 -36.88 33.83
CA THR A 984 -9.77 -35.79 34.62
C THR A 984 -11.28 -35.68 34.50
N ILE A 985 -11.85 -36.06 33.36
CA ILE A 985 -13.28 -35.91 33.06
C ILE A 985 -14.19 -36.67 34.03
N GLY A 986 -13.75 -37.84 34.53
CA GLY A 986 -14.56 -38.66 35.45
C GLY A 986 -14.84 -38.01 36.81
N LYS A 987 -14.21 -36.88 37.14
CA LYS A 987 -14.42 -36.09 38.36
C LYS A 987 -15.16 -34.78 38.13
N VAL A 988 -15.40 -34.39 36.87
CA VAL A 988 -16.14 -33.17 36.51
C VAL A 988 -17.62 -33.38 36.79
N ASN A 989 -18.28 -32.47 37.51
CA ASN A 989 -19.74 -32.45 37.72
C ASN A 989 -20.31 -31.07 37.38
N PHE A 990 -21.64 -30.91 37.38
CA PHE A 990 -22.32 -29.67 36.98
C PHE A 990 -21.90 -28.41 37.78
N ASP A 991 -21.40 -28.57 39.01
CA ASP A 991 -21.01 -27.45 39.88
C ASP A 991 -19.57 -26.99 39.67
N THR A 992 -18.75 -27.77 38.96
CA THR A 992 -17.32 -27.45 38.75
C THR A 992 -17.13 -26.27 37.80
N ASN A 993 -16.06 -25.51 38.04
CA ASN A 993 -15.57 -24.48 37.12
C ASN A 993 -15.19 -25.10 35.77
N THR A 994 -14.69 -26.33 35.78
CA THR A 994 -14.42 -27.09 34.56
C THR A 994 -15.68 -27.30 33.71
N TRP A 995 -16.82 -27.68 34.33
CA TRP A 995 -18.10 -27.82 33.61
C TRP A 995 -18.59 -26.47 33.05
N LYS A 996 -18.54 -25.41 33.86
CA LYS A 996 -18.92 -24.06 33.41
C LYS A 996 -18.07 -23.58 32.23
N LEU A 997 -16.76 -23.88 32.23
CA LEU A 997 -15.87 -23.59 31.12
C LEU A 997 -16.27 -24.37 29.86
N ILE A 998 -16.60 -25.65 29.98
CA ILE A 998 -17.08 -26.47 28.85
C ILE A 998 -18.37 -25.89 28.27
N GLU A 999 -19.37 -25.64 29.11
CA GLU A 999 -20.66 -25.11 28.70
C GLU A 999 -20.51 -23.75 27.99
N TYR A 1000 -19.74 -22.83 28.58
CA TYR A 1000 -19.51 -21.52 27.99
C TYR A 1000 -18.73 -21.61 26.67
N SER A 1001 -17.70 -22.46 26.61
CA SER A 1001 -16.87 -22.60 25.40
C SER A 1001 -17.67 -23.17 24.23
N ILE A 1002 -18.51 -24.19 24.44
CA ILE A 1002 -19.37 -24.77 23.39
C ILE A 1002 -20.39 -23.75 22.88
N LYS A 1003 -20.94 -22.91 23.77
CA LYS A 1003 -21.90 -21.85 23.41
C LYS A 1003 -21.24 -20.64 22.73
N ASN A 1004 -19.91 -20.54 22.77
CA ASN A 1004 -19.18 -19.40 22.26
C ASN A 1004 -18.48 -19.71 20.93
N ASP A 1005 -19.24 -19.54 19.85
CA ASP A 1005 -18.78 -19.62 18.46
C ASP A 1005 -18.33 -18.28 17.87
N LYS A 1006 -18.57 -17.17 18.59
CA LYS A 1006 -18.34 -15.79 18.11
C LYS A 1006 -16.98 -15.21 18.50
N THR A 1007 -16.45 -15.56 19.67
CA THR A 1007 -15.17 -15.02 20.13
C THR A 1007 -14.03 -15.60 19.29
N VAL A 1008 -13.16 -14.73 18.79
CA VAL A 1008 -12.00 -15.12 17.98
C VAL A 1008 -10.78 -15.32 18.88
N ILE A 1009 -10.24 -16.53 18.86
CA ILE A 1009 -8.97 -16.93 19.45
C ILE A 1009 -7.94 -17.05 18.33
N LEU A 1010 -6.80 -16.40 18.49
CA LEU A 1010 -5.65 -16.55 17.59
C LEU A 1010 -4.81 -17.73 18.07
N ASP A 1011 -4.71 -18.80 17.30
CA ASP A 1011 -3.81 -19.93 17.62
C ASP A 1011 -2.33 -19.53 17.40
N ALA A 1012 -1.39 -20.38 17.82
CA ALA A 1012 0.05 -20.17 17.75
C ALA A 1012 0.57 -19.87 16.33
N GLU A 1013 -0.17 -20.27 15.28
CA GLU A 1013 0.11 -20.01 13.86
C GLU A 1013 -0.66 -18.82 13.27
N TYR A 1014 -1.38 -18.05 14.10
CA TYR A 1014 -2.28 -16.93 13.72
C TYR A 1014 -3.57 -17.33 13.00
N ASP A 1015 -3.92 -18.61 12.99
CA ASP A 1015 -5.24 -19.07 12.53
C ASP A 1015 -6.34 -18.63 13.49
N LYS A 1016 -7.49 -18.22 12.91
CA LYS A 1016 -8.67 -17.79 13.66
C LYS A 1016 -9.50 -19.00 14.04
N ILE A 1017 -9.53 -19.33 15.33
CA ILE A 1017 -10.32 -20.42 15.89
C ILE A 1017 -11.33 -19.83 16.91
N CYS A 1018 -12.45 -20.50 17.17
CA CYS A 1018 -13.37 -20.12 18.25
C CYS A 1018 -13.27 -21.09 19.45
N PRO A 1019 -13.65 -20.64 20.67
CA PRO A 1019 -13.69 -21.51 21.86
C PRO A 1019 -14.48 -22.81 21.63
N ALA A 1020 -15.58 -22.75 20.87
CA ALA A 1020 -16.37 -23.91 20.53
C ALA A 1020 -15.58 -24.97 19.74
N ALA A 1021 -14.81 -24.55 18.73
CA ALA A 1021 -13.99 -25.46 17.93
C ALA A 1021 -12.85 -26.09 18.76
N LEU A 1022 -12.18 -25.30 19.63
CA LEU A 1022 -11.15 -25.83 20.53
C LEU A 1022 -11.72 -26.86 21.50
N MET A 1023 -12.89 -26.58 22.09
CA MET A 1023 -13.54 -27.48 23.03
C MET A 1023 -14.02 -28.77 22.35
N LEU A 1024 -14.66 -28.66 21.17
CA LEU A 1024 -15.14 -29.83 20.41
C LEU A 1024 -14.01 -30.79 20.04
N ASN A 1025 -12.80 -30.28 19.77
CA ASN A 1025 -11.63 -31.12 19.51
C ASN A 1025 -11.16 -31.94 20.72
N GLN A 1026 -11.54 -31.57 21.94
CA GLN A 1026 -11.22 -32.32 23.16
C GLN A 1026 -12.33 -33.29 23.60
N LEU A 1027 -13.52 -33.24 22.98
CA LEU A 1027 -14.65 -34.10 23.37
C LEU A 1027 -14.55 -35.49 22.73
N GLU A 1028 -13.94 -36.44 23.44
CA GLU A 1028 -13.85 -37.83 23.02
C GLU A 1028 -15.05 -38.69 23.48
N LYS A 1029 -15.14 -39.94 22.99
CA LYS A 1029 -16.22 -40.88 23.35
C LYS A 1029 -16.38 -41.07 24.88
N GLU A 1030 -15.27 -41.03 25.61
CA GLU A 1030 -15.26 -41.18 27.07
C GLU A 1030 -15.95 -40.02 27.79
N PHE A 1031 -15.86 -38.80 27.25
CA PHE A 1031 -16.57 -37.63 27.77
C PHE A 1031 -18.08 -37.88 27.83
N PHE A 1032 -18.67 -38.33 26.72
CA PHE A 1032 -20.10 -38.64 26.63
C PHE A 1032 -20.50 -39.79 27.56
N TRP A 1033 -19.63 -40.78 27.77
CA TRP A 1033 -19.89 -41.88 28.69
C TRP A 1033 -20.00 -41.40 30.15
N PHE A 1034 -19.13 -40.48 30.58
CA PHE A 1034 -19.21 -39.91 31.92
C PHE A 1034 -20.40 -38.95 32.08
N LEU A 1035 -20.75 -38.20 31.04
CA LEU A 1035 -21.92 -37.32 31.02
C LEU A 1035 -23.23 -38.10 31.18
N MET A 1036 -23.34 -39.26 30.52
CA MET A 1036 -24.47 -40.20 30.66
C MET A 1036 -24.56 -40.87 32.04
N LYS A 1037 -23.50 -40.84 32.86
CA LYS A 1037 -23.53 -41.35 34.24
C LYS A 1037 -24.01 -40.32 35.26
N GLN A 1038 -24.03 -39.04 34.89
CA GLN A 1038 -24.43 -37.94 35.77
C GLN A 1038 -25.84 -37.42 35.48
N LEU A 1039 -26.33 -37.62 34.26
CA LEU A 1039 -27.75 -37.57 33.90
C LEU A 1039 -28.46 -38.82 34.42
#